data_AF-A0A957UQ69-F1
#
_entry.id   AF-A0A957UQ69-F1
#
_cell.length_a   1.000
_cell.length_b   1.000
_cell.length_c   1.000
_cell.angle_alpha   90.00
_cell.angle_beta   90.00
_cell.angle_gamma   90.00
#
_symmetry.space_group_name_H-M   'P 1'
#
loop_
_entity.id
_entity.type
_entity.pdbx_description
1 polymer ?
#
loop_
_entity_poly.entity_id
_entity_poly.type
_entity_poly.pdbx_seq_one_letter_code
_entity_poly.pdbx_strand_id
1 'polypeptide(L)'
;MLSPSWHKAAPIQIFPKQDWQIPTDAFSDTLILAHWLGWFGLDTHRQLTPSLISTDTNSLKRQVEDAKSMGINGFSIGWYGPVSNPELLNSQDRAFIDQATQNLFDVATSIVDFKLVLIYDYNTLRSVLPELRTAQMISDLTYAKENYFSQNTYLTHDDIPLVFLFSNNDVKDDVDLAEVKAALNIKLIYQNPTDAPAIVDHVDGSFAWVQPDKADIWSQDGSDWGGGYLDWFYRTMKDENLAYSQTLTVGAVWPGFNDTLAPWQEGAQRFISQRNGQTWKDSWALAIEHQPPIVQIVTWNDHEELTAIEPDTSLGTWKGTTIHSMDVVTPWITLVGTSAISIPELSLQAGRDDGAIAMSYHLSQTASVTADNWIQTKIEFTSPLTVAGDHIRIYHTGTTTNSLQIGVVSGGTNYFSVDMNRMTNVPWWTYTTWDLQSVRADGQKASDLSEIDAFFASVKRSHENDAGGIGTLTLDGLQFLNLASREIPAEFEFIDDNMDVAEKAVTWIASQQQENGLLKSWSEEKDKLAWLYDQALALIVLTDTNPELAAKLVDRLHKLQNSDGSWNSGYRYNGMSVSSVQPASQPIGANAWVIYALAYYATQNCSCPAVQNAAKDAQRGALWLAGLQRADGSLPDIPGSQGTPTEPNLDVWWAFKATGLDSNADALRDFLLAEVWDPEMGRFKASPQSFEIFLDNQTWGASFLIAIGHVEDARRALSYAYETLATCASDGLICGMDGAGPFSVWNEGTLQYIAAGGKNSQYFWGQMIKQQSPDGSMPGSPDSYFGSSVWLTKMHGIAPAAWLYFAGTQNPLKTDFLRQNPCDMICCIYLPTIYNQ
;
A
#
# COMPACT_ATOMS: atom_id res chain seq x y z
N MET A 1 16.53 51.02 -5.25
CA MET A 1 16.20 49.88 -4.37
C MET A 1 15.86 48.71 -5.28
N LEU A 2 16.79 47.78 -5.40
CA LEU A 2 16.66 46.60 -6.27
C LEU A 2 15.84 45.55 -5.51
N SER A 3 14.78 45.07 -6.16
CA SER A 3 13.98 43.91 -5.76
C SER A 3 14.87 42.66 -5.78
N PRO A 4 14.78 41.73 -4.80
CA PRO A 4 15.43 40.43 -4.92
C PRO A 4 14.74 39.66 -6.05
N SER A 5 15.49 39.40 -7.12
CA SER A 5 15.12 38.42 -8.13
C SER A 5 15.06 37.06 -7.46
N TRP A 6 13.86 36.50 -7.32
CA TRP A 6 13.69 35.08 -7.07
C TRP A 6 14.37 34.33 -8.22
N HIS A 7 15.48 33.64 -7.92
CA HIS A 7 16.01 32.65 -8.84
C HIS A 7 14.90 31.64 -9.08
N LYS A 8 14.46 31.51 -10.34
CA LYS A 8 13.72 30.33 -10.78
C LYS A 8 14.59 29.14 -10.39
N ALA A 9 14.10 28.27 -9.51
CA ALA A 9 14.70 26.96 -9.32
C ALA A 9 14.86 26.33 -10.71
N ALA A 10 16.02 25.73 -10.98
CA ALA A 10 16.18 24.93 -12.16
C ALA A 10 15.09 23.84 -12.16
N PRO A 11 14.53 23.46 -13.32
CA PRO A 11 13.59 22.35 -13.38
C PRO A 11 14.26 21.12 -12.74
N ILE A 12 13.54 20.43 -11.85
CA ILE A 12 14.02 19.19 -11.23
C ILE A 12 14.35 18.24 -12.40
N GLN A 13 15.62 17.90 -12.60
CA GLN A 13 15.96 16.83 -13.54
C GLN A 13 15.68 15.52 -12.82
N ILE A 14 14.62 14.87 -13.26
CA ILE A 14 14.20 13.58 -12.74
C ILE A 14 14.23 12.58 -13.89
N PHE A 15 14.56 11.35 -13.57
CA PHE A 15 15.00 10.37 -14.55
C PHE A 15 14.13 9.11 -14.47
N PRO A 16 13.82 8.50 -15.62
CA PRO A 16 12.90 7.37 -15.68
C PRO A 16 13.44 6.14 -14.97
N LYS A 17 12.59 5.46 -14.21
CA LYS A 17 12.82 4.12 -13.65
C LYS A 17 13.27 3.14 -14.74
N GLN A 18 14.43 2.51 -14.55
CA GLN A 18 15.03 1.59 -15.53
C GLN A 18 15.15 0.16 -15.00
N ASP A 19 15.15 -0.81 -15.92
CA ASP A 19 15.63 -2.16 -15.62
C ASP A 19 17.15 -2.11 -15.43
N TRP A 20 17.57 -2.03 -14.17
CA TRP A 20 18.97 -2.01 -13.77
C TRP A 20 19.64 -3.37 -14.00
N GLN A 21 20.08 -3.61 -15.24
CA GLN A 21 20.85 -4.81 -15.59
C GLN A 21 22.26 -4.71 -14.99
N ILE A 22 22.66 -5.73 -14.23
CA ILE A 22 23.99 -5.86 -13.63
C ILE A 22 24.81 -6.83 -14.47
N PRO A 23 25.97 -6.42 -15.04
CA PRO A 23 26.75 -7.25 -15.96
C PRO A 23 27.66 -8.24 -15.21
N THR A 24 27.07 -9.15 -14.42
CA THR A 24 27.81 -10.12 -13.59
C THR A 24 28.78 -10.98 -14.42
N ASP A 25 28.37 -11.39 -15.63
CA ASP A 25 29.18 -12.21 -16.56
C ASP A 25 30.47 -11.52 -17.05
N ALA A 26 30.59 -10.20 -16.88
CA ALA A 26 31.76 -9.44 -17.27
C ALA A 26 32.88 -9.44 -16.20
N PHE A 27 32.63 -10.04 -15.04
CA PHE A 27 33.58 -10.18 -13.95
C PHE A 27 33.98 -11.63 -13.72
N SER A 28 35.23 -11.86 -13.32
CA SER A 28 35.75 -13.19 -13.03
C SER A 28 35.65 -13.56 -11.55
N ASP A 29 36.06 -12.65 -10.67
CA ASP A 29 36.11 -12.87 -9.21
C ASP A 29 35.67 -11.63 -8.39
N THR A 30 34.92 -10.70 -8.99
CA THR A 30 34.48 -9.47 -8.32
C THR A 30 33.24 -9.68 -7.47
N LEU A 31 33.26 -9.22 -6.23
CA LEU A 31 32.09 -9.16 -5.35
C LEU A 31 31.29 -7.89 -5.62
N ILE A 32 30.00 -8.02 -5.89
CA ILE A 32 29.08 -6.89 -6.10
C ILE A 32 28.26 -6.67 -4.83
N LEU A 33 28.43 -5.51 -4.21
CA LEU A 33 27.65 -5.06 -3.07
C LEU A 33 26.70 -3.93 -3.50
N ALA A 34 25.59 -3.74 -2.81
CA ALA A 34 24.78 -2.53 -2.92
C ALA A 34 24.63 -1.85 -1.56
N HIS A 35 24.73 -0.52 -1.53
CA HIS A 35 24.61 0.20 -0.28
C HIS A 35 23.16 0.23 0.21
N TRP A 36 22.92 -0.28 1.41
CA TRP A 36 21.60 -0.42 2.00
C TRP A 36 21.42 0.51 3.21
N LEU A 37 20.26 1.15 3.27
CA LEU A 37 19.88 2.11 4.30
C LEU A 37 18.75 1.55 5.16
N GLY A 38 18.98 1.56 6.48
CA GLY A 38 18.07 0.97 7.47
C GLY A 38 17.15 1.96 8.17
N TRP A 39 16.95 3.15 7.61
CA TRP A 39 16.26 4.26 8.29
C TRP A 39 14.80 4.48 7.86
N PHE A 40 14.31 3.82 6.80
CA PHE A 40 12.92 3.99 6.37
C PHE A 40 11.96 3.44 7.43
N GLY A 41 11.00 4.28 7.85
CA GLY A 41 10.16 4.08 9.02
C GLY A 41 10.44 5.05 10.19
N LEU A 42 11.51 5.85 10.11
CA LEU A 42 11.79 6.96 11.03
C LEU A 42 11.16 8.27 10.59
N ASP A 43 10.61 9.05 11.52
CA ASP A 43 10.05 10.39 11.26
C ASP A 43 11.12 11.43 10.83
N THR A 44 12.39 11.14 11.09
CA THR A 44 13.55 11.96 10.69
C THR A 44 13.93 11.77 9.22
N HIS A 45 13.32 10.78 8.54
CA HIS A 45 13.54 10.43 7.14
C HIS A 45 12.23 10.51 6.33
N ARG A 46 12.36 10.51 5.02
CA ARG A 46 11.22 10.50 4.09
C ARG A 46 10.39 9.24 4.27
N GLN A 47 9.09 9.43 4.44
CA GLN A 47 8.12 8.34 4.42
C GLN A 47 7.82 7.97 2.96
N LEU A 48 8.17 6.73 2.57
CA LEU A 48 7.85 6.19 1.26
C LEU A 48 6.40 5.72 1.23
N THR A 49 5.80 5.64 0.04
CA THR A 49 4.44 5.09 -0.13
C THR A 49 4.52 4.01 -1.21
N PRO A 50 4.08 2.76 -0.94
CA PRO A 50 3.72 2.27 0.39
C PRO A 50 4.90 2.31 1.36
N SER A 51 4.66 2.43 2.67
CA SER A 51 5.75 2.56 3.63
C SER A 51 6.66 1.36 3.64
N LEU A 52 7.91 1.60 3.24
CA LEU A 52 9.01 0.71 3.53
C LEU A 52 9.39 0.88 5.00
N ILE A 53 9.25 -0.18 5.81
CA ILE A 53 9.70 -0.20 7.19
C ILE A 53 10.93 -1.09 7.27
N SER A 54 12.10 -0.51 7.53
CA SER A 54 13.38 -1.21 7.49
C SER A 54 13.54 -2.27 8.59
N THR A 55 12.68 -2.26 9.60
CA THR A 55 12.63 -3.30 10.65
C THR A 55 11.69 -4.45 10.31
N ASP A 56 10.91 -4.39 9.22
CA ASP A 56 10.03 -5.48 8.80
C ASP A 56 10.81 -6.61 8.11
N THR A 57 10.90 -7.76 8.79
CA THR A 57 11.59 -8.96 8.29
C THR A 57 11.09 -9.47 6.94
N ASN A 58 9.80 -9.30 6.61
CA ASN A 58 9.27 -9.72 5.32
C ASN A 58 9.77 -8.81 4.19
N SER A 59 9.80 -7.50 4.43
CA SER A 59 10.38 -6.51 3.50
C SER A 59 11.88 -6.76 3.29
N LEU A 60 12.63 -6.99 4.37
CA LEU A 60 14.05 -7.33 4.30
C LEU A 60 14.29 -8.62 3.50
N LYS A 61 13.48 -9.65 3.72
CA LYS A 61 13.58 -10.90 2.96
C LYS A 61 13.39 -10.68 1.47
N ARG A 62 12.36 -9.93 1.06
CA ARG A 62 12.15 -9.55 -0.34
C ARG A 62 13.35 -8.80 -0.90
N GLN A 63 13.88 -7.82 -0.17
CA GLN A 63 15.03 -7.06 -0.66
C GLN A 63 16.28 -7.92 -0.87
N VAL A 64 16.57 -8.84 0.05
CA VAL A 64 17.71 -9.76 -0.09
C VAL A 64 17.49 -10.71 -1.28
N GLU A 65 16.28 -11.23 -1.45
CA GLU A 65 15.92 -12.10 -2.59
C GLU A 65 16.00 -11.35 -3.94
N ASP A 66 15.44 -10.14 -4.02
CA ASP A 66 15.47 -9.28 -5.20
C ASP A 66 16.92 -8.92 -5.55
N ALA A 67 17.72 -8.47 -4.58
CA ALA A 67 19.12 -8.17 -4.80
C ALA A 67 19.90 -9.39 -5.33
N LYS A 68 19.68 -10.56 -4.73
CA LYS A 68 20.31 -11.81 -5.18
C LYS A 68 19.90 -12.17 -6.61
N SER A 69 18.62 -11.98 -6.95
CA SER A 69 18.11 -12.23 -8.30
C SER A 69 18.73 -11.32 -9.37
N MET A 70 19.13 -10.11 -8.98
CA MET A 70 19.84 -9.16 -9.84
C MET A 70 21.34 -9.46 -9.94
N GLY A 71 21.85 -10.46 -9.22
CA GLY A 71 23.27 -10.81 -9.19
C GLY A 71 24.10 -10.03 -8.17
N ILE A 72 23.46 -9.33 -7.23
CA ILE A 72 24.14 -8.67 -6.11
C ILE A 72 24.51 -9.73 -5.07
N ASN A 73 25.76 -9.71 -4.62
CA ASN A 73 26.29 -10.70 -3.67
C ASN A 73 26.06 -10.31 -2.21
N GLY A 74 25.69 -9.07 -1.92
CA GLY A 74 25.55 -8.59 -0.57
C GLY A 74 25.19 -7.12 -0.44
N PHE A 75 25.02 -6.67 0.81
CA PHE A 75 24.80 -5.27 1.14
C PHE A 75 25.93 -4.67 1.96
N SER A 76 26.24 -3.40 1.68
CA SER A 76 27.01 -2.54 2.59
C SER A 76 26.04 -1.65 3.35
N ILE A 77 26.01 -1.74 4.67
CA ILE A 77 24.94 -1.19 5.52
C ILE A 77 25.36 0.18 6.04
N GLY A 78 24.59 1.23 5.76
CA GLY A 78 24.73 2.53 6.42
C GLY A 78 24.40 2.39 7.92
N TRP A 79 25.42 2.39 8.78
CA TRP A 79 25.29 2.02 10.18
C TRP A 79 25.71 3.17 11.10
N TYR A 80 24.84 3.48 12.08
CA TYR A 80 25.01 4.61 12.99
C TYR A 80 25.60 4.23 14.35
N GLY A 81 25.87 2.95 14.60
CA GLY A 81 26.28 2.45 15.91
C GLY A 81 25.10 2.08 16.82
N PRO A 82 25.34 1.33 17.92
CA PRO A 82 24.31 1.02 18.90
C PRO A 82 23.91 2.28 19.69
N VAL A 83 22.87 2.15 20.52
CA VAL A 83 22.59 3.14 21.57
C VAL A 83 23.63 3.00 22.69
N SER A 84 24.75 3.70 22.54
CA SER A 84 25.84 3.74 23.52
C SER A 84 25.59 4.76 24.64
N ASN A 85 24.90 5.87 24.32
CA ASN A 85 24.50 6.91 25.26
C ASN A 85 23.12 7.48 24.85
N PRO A 86 22.08 7.39 25.71
CA PRO A 86 20.75 7.90 25.41
C PRO A 86 20.67 9.44 25.33
N GLU A 87 21.72 10.17 25.71
CA GLU A 87 21.79 11.63 25.59
C GLU A 87 22.29 12.12 24.21
N LEU A 88 22.73 11.20 23.33
CA LEU A 88 23.09 11.58 21.96
C LEU A 88 21.85 12.02 21.18
N LEU A 89 21.98 13.08 20.38
CA LEU A 89 20.86 13.66 19.62
C LEU A 89 20.22 12.68 18.64
N ASN A 90 20.97 11.70 18.13
CA ASN A 90 20.51 10.67 17.20
C ASN A 90 20.29 9.30 17.84
N SER A 91 20.05 9.23 19.16
CA SER A 91 19.85 7.96 19.87
C SER A 91 18.65 7.16 19.34
N GLN A 92 17.60 7.83 18.87
CA GLN A 92 16.43 7.19 18.26
C GLN A 92 16.79 6.51 16.93
N ASP A 93 17.49 7.23 16.05
CA ASP A 93 17.95 6.71 14.77
C ASP A 93 18.91 5.54 14.95
N ARG A 94 19.88 5.67 15.89
CA ARG A 94 20.78 4.57 16.29
C ARG A 94 20.01 3.31 16.71
N ALA A 95 18.99 3.46 17.57
CA ALA A 95 18.19 2.33 18.03
C ALA A 95 17.45 1.63 16.87
N PHE A 96 16.82 2.42 15.99
CA PHE A 96 16.03 1.88 14.89
C PHE A 96 16.90 1.23 13.82
N ILE A 97 17.97 1.91 13.39
CA ILE A 97 18.89 1.42 12.35
C ILE A 97 19.65 0.18 12.84
N ASP A 98 20.06 0.14 14.11
CA ASP A 98 20.71 -1.05 14.66
C ASP A 98 19.73 -2.24 14.76
N GLN A 99 18.48 -2.01 15.16
CA GLN A 99 17.44 -3.06 15.10
C GLN A 99 17.20 -3.54 13.67
N ALA A 100 17.13 -2.63 12.70
CA ALA A 100 16.97 -2.97 11.28
C ALA A 100 18.18 -3.77 10.77
N THR A 101 19.40 -3.42 11.21
CA THR A 101 20.64 -4.12 10.92
C THR A 101 20.61 -5.55 11.48
N GLN A 102 20.23 -5.74 12.75
CA GLN A 102 20.08 -7.06 13.36
C GLN A 102 19.09 -7.93 12.58
N ASN A 103 17.91 -7.38 12.26
CA ASN A 103 16.89 -8.09 11.49
C ASN A 103 17.38 -8.48 10.08
N LEU A 104 18.18 -7.61 9.44
CA LEU A 104 18.77 -7.89 8.13
C LEU A 104 19.81 -9.02 8.22
N PHE A 105 20.63 -9.05 9.26
CA PHE A 105 21.54 -10.18 9.52
C PHE A 105 20.76 -11.50 9.69
N ASP A 106 19.71 -11.49 10.52
CA ASP A 106 18.86 -12.67 10.76
C ASP A 106 18.28 -13.21 9.45
N VAL A 107 17.71 -12.34 8.61
CA VAL A 107 17.16 -12.70 7.30
C VAL A 107 18.25 -13.22 6.37
N ALA A 108 19.37 -12.52 6.25
CA ALA A 108 20.46 -12.87 5.35
C ALA A 108 21.11 -14.22 5.69
N THR A 109 21.08 -14.66 6.96
CA THR A 109 21.61 -15.99 7.34
C THR A 109 20.91 -17.15 6.64
N SER A 110 19.67 -16.96 6.20
CA SER A 110 18.89 -17.96 5.47
C SER A 110 19.21 -18.04 3.97
N ILE A 111 20.01 -17.11 3.44
CA ILE A 111 20.34 -17.01 2.02
C ILE A 111 21.81 -17.36 1.79
N VAL A 112 22.05 -18.38 0.98
CA VAL A 112 23.39 -18.89 0.69
C VAL A 112 24.25 -17.82 0.01
N ASP A 113 25.46 -17.64 0.54
CA ASP A 113 26.48 -16.73 0.02
C ASP A 113 26.01 -15.27 -0.16
N PHE A 114 25.13 -14.78 0.71
CA PHE A 114 24.82 -13.33 0.80
C PHE A 114 25.71 -12.68 1.88
N LYS A 115 26.41 -11.60 1.52
CA LYS A 115 27.39 -10.95 2.40
C LYS A 115 26.89 -9.60 2.92
N LEU A 116 27.21 -9.29 4.16
CA LEU A 116 26.89 -8.01 4.81
C LEU A 116 28.18 -7.38 5.34
N VAL A 117 28.31 -6.07 5.18
CA VAL A 117 29.43 -5.29 5.73
C VAL A 117 28.93 -3.95 6.24
N LEU A 118 29.55 -3.42 7.30
CA LEU A 118 29.14 -2.13 7.86
C LEU A 118 29.89 -0.98 7.19
N ILE A 119 29.15 0.07 6.86
CA ILE A 119 29.68 1.42 6.59
C ILE A 119 29.42 2.27 7.83
N TYR A 120 30.50 2.65 8.50
CA TYR A 120 30.49 3.54 9.64
C TYR A 120 30.24 4.97 9.14
N ASP A 121 28.98 5.41 9.27
CA ASP A 121 28.46 6.61 8.63
C ASP A 121 28.90 7.92 9.30
N TYR A 122 28.77 9.05 8.60
CA TYR A 122 29.11 10.37 9.13
C TYR A 122 28.28 10.77 10.37
N ASN A 123 27.03 10.33 10.49
CA ASN A 123 26.17 10.64 11.63
C ASN A 123 26.55 9.87 12.92
N THR A 124 27.47 8.90 12.84
CA THR A 124 27.96 8.18 14.02
C THR A 124 28.65 9.12 15.03
N LEU A 125 29.52 10.03 14.56
CA LEU A 125 30.37 10.86 15.42
C LEU A 125 29.95 12.33 15.49
N ARG A 126 29.03 12.78 14.63
CA ARG A 126 28.62 14.19 14.52
C ARG A 126 28.11 14.76 15.86
N SER A 127 27.39 13.97 16.65
CA SER A 127 26.87 14.36 17.97
C SER A 127 27.83 14.15 19.14
N VAL A 128 29.05 13.69 18.87
CA VAL A 128 30.08 13.35 19.87
C VAL A 128 31.14 14.46 19.90
N LEU A 129 31.53 14.89 21.09
CA LEU A 129 32.60 15.88 21.27
C LEU A 129 33.91 15.37 20.64
N PRO A 130 34.67 16.21 19.91
CA PRO A 130 35.89 15.81 19.19
C PRO A 130 36.84 14.90 19.99
N GLU A 131 37.15 15.28 21.23
CA GLU A 131 38.08 14.56 22.11
C GLU A 131 37.59 13.18 22.57
N LEU A 132 36.31 12.85 22.35
CA LEU A 132 35.71 11.55 22.70
C LEU A 132 35.50 10.64 21.47
N ARG A 133 35.76 11.12 20.25
CA ARG A 133 35.41 10.40 19.00
C ARG A 133 36.17 9.09 18.83
N THR A 134 37.47 9.05 19.15
CA THR A 134 38.26 7.80 19.13
C THR A 134 37.66 6.75 20.08
N ALA A 135 37.40 7.13 21.34
CA ALA A 135 36.83 6.23 22.32
C ALA A 135 35.42 5.75 21.92
N GLN A 136 34.61 6.64 21.33
CA GLN A 136 33.29 6.29 20.82
C GLN A 136 33.37 5.29 19.66
N MET A 137 34.24 5.50 18.68
CA MET A 137 34.42 4.56 17.56
C MET A 137 34.91 3.19 18.06
N ILE A 138 35.85 3.15 19.00
CA ILE A 138 36.29 1.88 19.62
C ILE A 138 35.12 1.18 20.30
N SER A 139 34.28 1.92 21.04
CA SER A 139 33.09 1.37 21.69
C SER A 139 32.09 0.80 20.68
N ASP A 140 31.75 1.57 19.65
CA ASP A 140 30.77 1.16 18.63
C ASP A 140 31.29 -0.07 17.86
N LEU A 141 32.56 -0.08 17.42
CA LEU A 141 33.13 -1.22 16.71
C LEU A 141 33.39 -2.44 17.60
N THR A 142 33.56 -2.27 18.91
CA THR A 142 33.56 -3.38 19.88
C THR A 142 32.19 -4.04 19.94
N TYR A 143 31.12 -3.25 19.98
CA TYR A 143 29.76 -3.77 19.88
C TYR A 143 29.54 -4.52 18.56
N ALA A 144 29.99 -3.96 17.42
CA ALA A 144 29.88 -4.64 16.13
C ALA A 144 30.65 -5.96 16.08
N LYS A 145 31.81 -6.04 16.75
CA LYS A 145 32.58 -7.28 16.90
C LYS A 145 31.80 -8.36 17.65
N GLU A 146 31.08 -7.97 18.70
CA GLU A 146 30.31 -8.91 19.53
C GLU A 146 29.04 -9.41 18.84
N ASN A 147 28.41 -8.57 18.01
CA ASN A 147 27.09 -8.86 17.43
C ASN A 147 27.13 -9.28 15.96
N TYR A 148 28.09 -8.80 15.17
CA TYR A 148 28.08 -8.94 13.70
C TYR A 148 29.31 -9.66 13.15
N PHE A 149 30.54 -9.34 13.60
CA PHE A 149 31.76 -9.80 12.91
C PHE A 149 31.98 -11.32 12.94
N SER A 150 31.36 -12.04 13.89
CA SER A 150 31.47 -13.49 14.00
C SER A 150 30.46 -14.25 13.14
N GLN A 151 29.51 -13.55 12.50
CA GLN A 151 28.51 -14.17 11.66
C GLN A 151 29.11 -14.58 10.30
N ASN A 152 28.75 -15.76 9.78
CA ASN A 152 29.24 -16.24 8.47
C ASN A 152 28.82 -15.34 7.29
N THR A 153 27.76 -14.56 7.47
CA THR A 153 27.26 -13.55 6.54
C THR A 153 28.14 -12.30 6.54
N TYR A 154 28.92 -12.03 7.58
CA TYR A 154 29.80 -10.86 7.63
C TYR A 154 30.92 -10.96 6.60
N LEU A 155 31.20 -9.88 5.89
CA LEU A 155 32.26 -9.84 4.89
C LEU A 155 33.63 -9.71 5.54
N THR A 156 34.51 -10.65 5.20
CA THR A 156 35.91 -10.67 5.64
C THR A 156 36.84 -10.65 4.43
N HIS A 157 38.04 -10.09 4.60
CA HIS A 157 39.12 -10.17 3.61
C HIS A 157 40.39 -10.67 4.31
N ASP A 158 40.90 -11.82 3.87
CA ASP A 158 41.92 -12.62 4.58
C ASP A 158 41.51 -12.99 6.01
N ASP A 159 40.27 -13.45 6.19
CA ASP A 159 39.66 -13.81 7.48
C ASP A 159 39.59 -12.67 8.52
N ILE A 160 39.82 -11.42 8.09
CA ILE A 160 39.70 -10.22 8.94
C ILE A 160 38.43 -9.45 8.55
N PRO A 161 37.56 -9.07 9.50
CA PRO A 161 36.36 -8.27 9.22
C PRO A 161 36.68 -6.93 8.56
N LEU A 162 35.91 -6.58 7.52
CA LEU A 162 35.99 -5.27 6.87
C LEU A 162 35.05 -4.27 7.52
N VAL A 163 35.49 -3.02 7.66
CA VAL A 163 34.65 -1.89 8.05
C VAL A 163 34.94 -0.72 7.11
N PHE A 164 33.88 -0.18 6.49
CA PHE A 164 34.00 0.99 5.61
C PHE A 164 33.85 2.26 6.44
N LEU A 165 34.62 3.30 6.12
CA LEU A 165 34.63 4.58 6.82
C LEU A 165 34.26 5.69 5.84
N PHE A 166 33.10 6.32 6.04
CA PHE A 166 32.74 7.51 5.27
C PHE A 166 33.68 8.67 5.64
N SER A 167 34.27 9.35 4.64
CA SER A 167 35.26 10.40 4.88
C SER A 167 34.57 11.71 5.23
N ASN A 168 34.29 11.92 6.52
CA ASN A 168 33.91 13.23 7.03
C ASN A 168 35.07 13.84 7.83
N ASN A 169 34.98 15.15 8.10
CA ASN A 169 35.97 15.85 8.92
C ASN A 169 36.05 15.23 10.33
N ASP A 170 34.95 14.67 10.84
CA ASP A 170 34.93 14.07 12.18
C ASP A 170 35.87 12.85 12.32
N VAL A 171 35.94 11.99 11.29
CA VAL A 171 36.89 10.88 11.24
C VAL A 171 38.29 11.37 10.88
N LYS A 172 38.38 12.26 9.89
CA LYS A 172 39.66 12.71 9.35
C LYS A 172 40.49 13.52 10.37
N ASP A 173 39.83 14.40 11.11
CA ASP A 173 40.50 15.41 11.92
C ASP A 173 40.57 15.01 13.41
N ASP A 174 39.63 14.19 13.90
CA ASP A 174 39.44 13.96 15.34
C ASP A 174 39.54 12.50 15.80
N VAL A 175 39.73 11.53 14.89
CA VAL A 175 39.88 10.11 15.25
C VAL A 175 41.32 9.63 15.08
N ASP A 176 41.88 9.00 16.12
CA ASP A 176 43.15 8.29 16.04
C ASP A 176 42.93 6.86 15.53
N LEU A 177 43.10 6.65 14.22
CA LEU A 177 42.92 5.34 13.58
C LEU A 177 43.98 4.31 14.01
N ALA A 178 45.16 4.77 14.46
CA ALA A 178 46.18 3.87 15.00
C ALA A 178 45.69 3.25 16.32
N GLU A 179 45.07 4.05 17.19
CA GLU A 179 44.46 3.56 18.42
C GLU A 179 43.29 2.59 18.14
N VAL A 180 42.44 2.89 17.16
CA VAL A 180 41.33 2.02 16.75
C VAL A 180 41.85 0.65 16.28
N LYS A 181 42.87 0.62 15.40
CA LYS A 181 43.48 -0.63 14.91
C LYS A 181 44.25 -1.38 15.99
N ALA A 182 44.83 -0.68 16.97
CA ALA A 182 45.45 -1.33 18.12
C ALA A 182 44.41 -2.00 19.03
N ALA A 183 43.21 -1.43 19.15
CA ALA A 183 42.12 -1.98 19.95
C ALA A 183 41.39 -3.15 19.27
N LEU A 184 41.30 -3.15 17.93
CA LEU A 184 40.44 -4.06 17.16
C LEU A 184 41.18 -4.68 15.96
N ASN A 185 41.06 -6.00 15.80
CA ASN A 185 41.58 -6.71 14.63
C ASN A 185 40.60 -6.63 13.46
N ILE A 186 40.63 -5.49 12.75
CA ILE A 186 39.75 -5.16 11.62
C ILE A 186 40.56 -4.56 10.47
N LYS A 187 40.01 -4.63 9.25
CA LYS A 187 40.51 -3.91 8.07
C LYS A 187 39.62 -2.70 7.80
N LEU A 188 40.22 -1.51 7.68
CA LEU A 188 39.50 -0.25 7.48
C LEU A 188 39.54 0.18 6.02
N ILE A 189 38.38 0.43 5.40
CA ILE A 189 38.27 0.86 4.00
C ILE A 189 37.76 2.30 3.96
N TYR A 190 38.62 3.23 3.56
CA TYR A 190 38.32 4.67 3.67
C TYR A 190 37.77 5.26 2.38
N GLN A 191 36.84 6.20 2.46
CA GLN A 191 36.31 6.86 1.27
C GLN A 191 37.40 7.71 0.59
N ASN A 192 37.65 7.41 -0.68
CA ASN A 192 38.73 7.97 -1.52
C ASN A 192 40.17 7.72 -1.01
N PRO A 193 41.15 7.56 -1.91
CA PRO A 193 42.56 7.59 -1.52
C PRO A 193 42.98 9.00 -1.05
N THR A 194 43.84 9.08 -0.03
CA THR A 194 44.31 10.35 0.59
C THR A 194 45.74 10.25 1.10
N ASP A 195 46.56 11.28 0.89
CA ASP A 195 48.00 11.31 1.27
C ASP A 195 48.25 11.74 2.71
N ALA A 196 47.19 12.01 3.47
CA ALA A 196 47.27 12.32 4.88
C ALA A 196 47.85 11.13 5.67
N PRO A 197 49.05 11.24 6.27
CA PRO A 197 49.69 10.13 7.00
C PRO A 197 48.81 9.55 8.12
N ALA A 198 48.03 10.41 8.79
CA ALA A 198 47.09 10.01 9.83
C ALA A 198 45.99 9.04 9.34
N ILE A 199 45.77 8.94 8.03
CA ILE A 199 44.79 8.05 7.41
C ILE A 199 45.50 6.95 6.61
N VAL A 200 46.37 7.28 5.66
CA VAL A 200 46.96 6.29 4.73
C VAL A 200 47.75 5.19 5.44
N ASP A 201 48.42 5.50 6.55
CA ASP A 201 49.22 4.52 7.30
C ASP A 201 48.33 3.55 8.12
N HIS A 202 47.02 3.81 8.19
CA HIS A 202 46.08 3.13 9.08
C HIS A 202 44.83 2.60 8.37
N VAL A 203 44.78 2.64 7.04
CA VAL A 203 43.67 2.07 6.25
C VAL A 203 44.19 0.97 5.34
N ASP A 204 43.35 -0.01 5.05
CA ASP A 204 43.69 -1.23 4.31
C ASP A 204 43.10 -1.23 2.90
N GLY A 205 42.41 -0.14 2.52
CA GLY A 205 41.78 0.03 1.22
C GLY A 205 41.04 1.35 1.09
N SER A 206 40.51 1.58 -0.11
CA SER A 206 39.69 2.75 -0.40
C SER A 206 38.48 2.40 -1.25
N PHE A 207 37.38 3.12 -1.03
CA PHE A 207 36.17 3.00 -1.84
C PHE A 207 35.79 4.32 -2.51
N ALA A 208 35.20 4.23 -3.70
CA ALA A 208 34.59 5.37 -4.40
C ALA A 208 33.15 5.60 -3.94
N TRP A 209 32.70 6.85 -3.98
CA TRP A 209 31.31 7.24 -3.75
C TRP A 209 30.86 8.23 -4.81
N VAL A 210 29.56 8.34 -5.06
CA VAL A 210 29.03 9.23 -6.09
C VAL A 210 29.48 10.69 -5.86
N GLN A 211 30.21 11.24 -6.84
CA GLN A 211 30.80 12.58 -6.78
C GLN A 211 30.93 13.20 -8.19
N PRO A 212 30.93 14.54 -8.30
CA PRO A 212 31.18 15.24 -9.56
C PRO A 212 32.65 15.12 -9.98
N ASP A 213 32.94 15.37 -11.26
CA ASP A 213 34.29 15.27 -11.83
C ASP A 213 35.31 16.20 -11.14
N LYS A 214 34.82 17.29 -10.56
CA LYS A 214 35.59 18.21 -9.73
C LYS A 214 34.95 18.24 -8.35
N ALA A 215 35.68 17.76 -7.35
CA ALA A 215 35.25 17.77 -5.96
C ALA A 215 34.59 19.11 -5.57
N ASP A 216 33.41 19.01 -4.97
CA ASP A 216 32.56 20.11 -4.49
C ASP A 216 32.03 21.08 -5.56
N ILE A 217 32.22 20.80 -6.85
CA ILE A 217 31.68 21.59 -7.96
C ILE A 217 30.59 20.79 -8.68
N TRP A 218 29.36 20.88 -8.17
CA TRP A 218 28.19 20.21 -8.74
C TRP A 218 27.62 21.01 -9.90
N SER A 219 27.55 20.40 -11.10
CA SER A 219 27.01 21.08 -12.27
C SER A 219 25.50 21.28 -12.15
N GLN A 220 25.08 22.53 -11.99
CA GLN A 220 23.68 22.91 -11.78
C GLN A 220 22.78 22.65 -13.00
N ASP A 221 23.36 22.45 -14.19
CA ASP A 221 22.64 22.09 -15.41
C ASP A 221 22.48 20.57 -15.61
N GLY A 222 23.05 19.79 -14.68
CA GLY A 222 23.02 18.35 -14.71
C GLY A 222 23.73 17.70 -15.88
N SER A 223 24.77 18.35 -16.40
CA SER A 223 25.61 17.81 -17.48
C SER A 223 26.69 16.85 -16.99
N ASP A 224 27.07 16.92 -15.71
CA ASP A 224 28.10 16.05 -15.11
C ASP A 224 27.50 14.71 -14.68
N TRP A 225 28.20 13.62 -14.97
CA TRP A 225 27.83 12.27 -14.55
C TRP A 225 28.87 11.59 -13.64
N GLY A 226 29.97 12.29 -13.28
CA GLY A 226 31.00 11.81 -12.36
C GLY A 226 32.04 10.88 -12.97
N GLY A 227 32.07 10.75 -14.30
CA GLY A 227 32.95 9.82 -15.01
C GLY A 227 34.44 10.14 -14.91
N GLY A 228 34.81 11.42 -14.93
CA GLY A 228 36.17 11.89 -14.71
C GLY A 228 36.66 11.64 -13.29
N TYR A 229 35.79 11.80 -12.28
CA TYR A 229 36.12 11.41 -10.90
C TYR A 229 36.34 9.89 -10.80
N LEU A 230 35.44 9.09 -11.37
CA LEU A 230 35.53 7.64 -11.29
C LEU A 230 36.77 7.08 -12.02
N ASP A 231 37.11 7.62 -13.19
CA ASP A 231 38.35 7.34 -13.92
C ASP A 231 39.61 7.77 -13.13
N TRP A 232 39.57 8.93 -12.48
CA TRP A 232 40.64 9.35 -11.56
C TRP A 232 40.82 8.36 -10.41
N PHE A 233 39.74 7.95 -9.75
CA PHE A 233 39.79 7.00 -8.62
C PHE A 233 40.45 5.70 -9.06
N TYR A 234 39.97 5.09 -10.15
CA TYR A 234 40.50 3.81 -10.62
C TYR A 234 41.95 3.89 -11.09
N ARG A 235 42.37 4.96 -11.75
CA ARG A 235 43.78 5.15 -12.13
C ARG A 235 44.68 5.38 -10.91
N THR A 236 44.21 6.15 -9.93
CA THR A 236 44.94 6.43 -8.69
C THR A 236 45.19 5.16 -7.90
N MET A 237 44.18 4.29 -7.80
CA MET A 237 44.33 2.99 -7.13
C MET A 237 45.23 1.99 -7.89
N LYS A 238 45.45 2.18 -9.20
CA LYS A 238 46.35 1.34 -10.01
C LYS A 238 47.77 1.89 -10.14
N ASP A 239 48.03 3.13 -9.73
CA ASP A 239 49.35 3.73 -9.89
C ASP A 239 50.35 3.15 -8.86
N GLU A 240 51.19 2.22 -9.32
CA GLU A 240 52.21 1.53 -8.51
C GLU A 240 53.18 2.47 -7.76
N ASN A 241 53.22 3.76 -8.12
CA ASN A 241 54.06 4.74 -7.42
C ASN A 241 53.38 5.37 -6.19
N LEU A 242 52.08 5.12 -5.99
CA LEU A 242 51.30 5.64 -4.87
C LEU A 242 51.12 4.60 -3.76
N ALA A 243 51.04 5.06 -2.52
CA ALA A 243 50.92 4.22 -1.33
C ALA A 243 49.66 3.32 -1.33
N TYR A 244 48.60 3.71 -2.06
CA TYR A 244 47.33 2.96 -2.14
C TYR A 244 47.34 1.81 -3.15
N SER A 245 48.36 1.70 -4.01
CA SER A 245 48.36 0.72 -5.10
C SER A 245 48.39 -0.75 -4.65
N GLN A 246 48.69 -1.00 -3.38
CA GLN A 246 48.67 -2.32 -2.77
C GLN A 246 47.52 -2.54 -1.78
N THR A 247 46.60 -1.58 -1.66
CA THR A 247 45.46 -1.68 -0.76
C THR A 247 44.20 -2.13 -1.49
N LEU A 248 43.18 -2.56 -0.75
CA LEU A 248 41.95 -3.08 -1.33
C LEU A 248 41.19 -1.98 -2.08
N THR A 249 41.03 -2.13 -3.40
CA THR A 249 40.18 -1.22 -4.20
C THR A 249 38.73 -1.66 -4.15
N VAL A 250 37.84 -0.77 -3.73
CA VAL A 250 36.39 -0.95 -3.86
C VAL A 250 35.86 0.06 -4.87
N GLY A 251 35.53 -0.42 -6.06
CA GLY A 251 34.94 0.39 -7.12
C GLY A 251 33.51 0.82 -6.79
N ALA A 252 32.97 1.76 -7.55
CA ALA A 252 31.59 2.18 -7.43
C ALA A 252 30.90 2.32 -8.78
N VAL A 253 29.57 2.15 -8.75
CA VAL A 253 28.66 2.41 -9.87
C VAL A 253 27.40 3.09 -9.33
N TRP A 254 26.80 3.97 -10.13
CA TRP A 254 25.57 4.68 -9.74
C TRP A 254 24.67 4.91 -10.94
N PRO A 255 23.34 4.90 -10.75
CA PRO A 255 22.41 5.26 -11.80
C PRO A 255 22.47 6.77 -12.09
N GLY A 256 22.73 7.58 -11.05
CA GLY A 256 22.94 9.03 -11.00
C GLY A 256 22.75 9.50 -9.56
N PHE A 257 22.42 10.77 -9.34
CA PHE A 257 22.25 11.35 -8.00
C PHE A 257 21.42 12.62 -8.02
N ASN A 258 20.47 12.75 -7.10
CA ASN A 258 19.72 13.98 -6.90
C ASN A 258 19.15 14.03 -5.47
N ASP A 259 19.72 14.87 -4.62
CA ASP A 259 19.35 15.01 -3.20
C ASP A 259 18.23 16.01 -2.93
N THR A 260 17.49 16.44 -3.96
CA THR A 260 16.40 17.42 -3.78
C THR A 260 15.25 16.92 -2.91
N LEU A 261 15.15 15.61 -2.68
CA LEU A 261 14.13 15.00 -1.83
C LEU A 261 14.65 14.68 -0.41
N ALA A 262 15.93 14.88 -0.14
CA ALA A 262 16.52 14.57 1.15
C ALA A 262 16.11 15.61 2.22
N PRO A 263 15.64 15.19 3.40
CA PRO A 263 15.23 16.13 4.46
C PRO A 263 16.38 16.94 5.05
N TRP A 264 17.63 16.49 4.84
CA TRP A 264 18.86 17.17 5.25
C TRP A 264 19.51 18.00 4.14
N GLN A 265 18.83 18.25 3.01
CA GLN A 265 19.40 19.05 1.93
C GLN A 265 19.76 20.46 2.45
N GLU A 266 21.06 20.75 2.48
CA GLU A 266 21.62 22.04 2.88
C GLU A 266 22.40 22.65 1.69
N GLY A 267 22.09 23.90 1.32
CA GLY A 267 22.86 24.64 0.31
C GLY A 267 22.37 24.44 -1.14
N ALA A 268 23.29 24.46 -2.10
CA ALA A 268 22.96 24.28 -3.52
C ALA A 268 22.64 22.82 -3.83
N GLN A 269 21.69 22.58 -4.74
CA GLN A 269 21.29 21.24 -5.15
C GLN A 269 22.50 20.46 -5.71
N ARG A 270 22.67 19.22 -5.24
CA ARG A 270 23.73 18.32 -5.69
C ARG A 270 23.15 17.33 -6.69
N PHE A 271 23.87 17.15 -7.80
CA PHE A 271 23.32 16.44 -8.94
C PHE A 271 24.37 15.68 -9.75
N ILE A 272 24.07 14.42 -10.09
CA ILE A 272 24.74 13.60 -11.10
C ILE A 272 23.71 13.13 -12.12
N SER A 273 23.98 13.41 -13.39
CA SER A 273 23.11 13.07 -14.50
C SER A 273 22.94 11.55 -14.62
N GLN A 274 21.72 11.03 -14.71
CA GLN A 274 21.49 9.62 -15.06
C GLN A 274 21.58 9.36 -16.57
N ARG A 275 21.45 10.40 -17.41
CA ARG A 275 21.54 10.33 -18.88
C ARG A 275 20.68 9.21 -19.49
N ASN A 276 19.43 9.09 -19.05
CA ASN A 276 18.53 8.00 -19.43
C ASN A 276 19.21 6.63 -19.29
N GLY A 277 19.90 6.38 -18.18
CA GLY A 277 20.57 5.13 -17.90
C GLY A 277 21.96 4.97 -18.47
N GLN A 278 22.40 5.92 -19.29
CA GLN A 278 23.75 5.85 -19.84
C GLN A 278 24.81 5.99 -18.74
N THR A 279 24.52 6.71 -17.66
CA THR A 279 25.41 6.80 -16.50
C THR A 279 25.60 5.46 -15.78
N TRP A 280 24.53 4.69 -15.62
CA TRP A 280 24.61 3.31 -15.13
C TRP A 280 25.52 2.46 -16.02
N LYS A 281 25.31 2.49 -17.34
CA LYS A 281 26.09 1.71 -18.31
C LYS A 281 27.57 2.11 -18.34
N ASP A 282 27.85 3.41 -18.34
CA ASP A 282 29.22 3.92 -18.42
C ASP A 282 30.00 3.70 -17.11
N SER A 283 29.35 3.82 -15.95
CA SER A 283 29.99 3.51 -14.66
C SER A 283 30.32 2.02 -14.55
N TRP A 284 29.42 1.13 -15.00
CA TRP A 284 29.73 -0.30 -15.13
C TRP A 284 30.87 -0.57 -16.11
N ALA A 285 30.92 0.13 -17.25
CA ALA A 285 32.00 -0.05 -18.22
C ALA A 285 33.38 0.27 -17.61
N LEU A 286 33.48 1.33 -16.79
CA LEU A 286 34.71 1.66 -16.05
C LEU A 286 35.05 0.59 -15.02
N ALA A 287 34.08 0.10 -14.25
CA ALA A 287 34.30 -0.99 -13.30
C ALA A 287 34.79 -2.27 -14.01
N ILE A 288 34.20 -2.62 -15.15
CA ILE A 288 34.60 -3.76 -15.97
C ILE A 288 36.01 -3.58 -16.54
N GLU A 289 36.36 -2.39 -17.02
CA GLU A 289 37.72 -2.10 -17.50
C GLU A 289 38.76 -2.29 -16.39
N HIS A 290 38.42 -1.90 -15.16
CA HIS A 290 39.38 -1.90 -14.07
C HIS A 290 39.41 -3.20 -13.24
N GLN A 291 38.35 -4.01 -13.26
CA GLN A 291 38.21 -5.28 -12.53
C GLN A 291 38.58 -5.17 -11.03
N PRO A 292 37.97 -4.25 -10.25
CA PRO A 292 38.24 -4.17 -8.82
C PRO A 292 37.73 -5.44 -8.10
N PRO A 293 38.34 -5.87 -6.98
CA PRO A 293 37.87 -7.02 -6.20
C PRO A 293 36.45 -6.87 -5.66
N ILE A 294 36.02 -5.64 -5.37
CA ILE A 294 34.66 -5.32 -4.93
C ILE A 294 34.16 -4.14 -5.76
N VAL A 295 32.89 -4.20 -6.20
CA VAL A 295 32.15 -3.05 -6.75
C VAL A 295 30.95 -2.78 -5.85
N GLN A 296 30.77 -1.52 -5.47
CA GLN A 296 29.62 -1.06 -4.71
C GLN A 296 28.65 -0.28 -5.59
N ILE A 297 27.38 -0.69 -5.59
CA ILE A 297 26.28 0.05 -6.17
C ILE A 297 25.83 1.12 -5.18
N VAL A 298 25.75 2.36 -5.66
CA VAL A 298 25.26 3.54 -4.93
C VAL A 298 23.90 3.90 -5.53
N THR A 299 22.77 3.47 -4.96
CA THR A 299 22.57 2.65 -3.75
C THR A 299 21.49 1.59 -3.99
N TRP A 300 21.30 0.64 -3.07
CA TRP A 300 20.12 -0.22 -3.10
C TRP A 300 18.85 0.62 -2.92
N ASN A 301 18.67 1.31 -1.79
CA ASN A 301 17.38 1.92 -1.43
C ASN A 301 17.46 3.39 -0.98
N ASP A 302 18.45 4.18 -1.40
CA ASP A 302 18.41 5.63 -1.11
C ASP A 302 17.46 6.38 -2.05
N HIS A 303 16.19 6.37 -1.64
CA HIS A 303 15.08 7.07 -2.28
C HIS A 303 15.07 8.58 -1.96
N GLU A 304 15.88 9.04 -1.01
CA GLU A 304 16.01 10.45 -0.62
C GLU A 304 17.01 11.17 -1.53
N GLU A 305 18.07 10.47 -1.95
CA GLU A 305 19.08 10.96 -2.90
C GLU A 305 18.86 10.48 -4.35
N LEU A 306 17.70 9.86 -4.64
CA LEU A 306 17.31 9.35 -5.96
C LEU A 306 18.39 8.48 -6.62
N THR A 307 19.05 7.65 -5.80
CA THR A 307 20.08 6.70 -6.25
C THR A 307 19.67 5.23 -6.09
N ALA A 308 18.51 4.98 -5.47
CA ALA A 308 17.96 3.65 -5.27
C ALA A 308 17.82 2.86 -6.59
N ILE A 309 18.35 1.64 -6.59
CA ILE A 309 18.08 0.62 -7.62
C ILE A 309 17.07 -0.44 -7.15
N GLU A 310 16.63 -0.36 -5.88
CA GLU A 310 15.66 -1.26 -5.25
C GLU A 310 14.40 -1.31 -6.13
N PRO A 311 14.00 -2.52 -6.56
CA PRO A 311 12.69 -2.68 -7.15
C PRO A 311 11.63 -2.27 -6.10
N ASP A 312 10.84 -1.24 -6.39
CA ASP A 312 9.59 -0.97 -5.67
C ASP A 312 8.62 -2.18 -5.72
N THR A 313 8.88 -3.15 -4.84
CA THR A 313 8.17 -4.41 -4.60
C THR A 313 7.80 -4.52 -3.12
N SER A 314 7.95 -3.43 -2.34
CA SER A 314 7.82 -3.40 -0.88
C SER A 314 6.44 -3.84 -0.38
N LEU A 315 5.41 -3.90 -1.24
CA LEU A 315 4.14 -4.57 -0.97
C LEU A 315 3.70 -5.56 -2.07
N GLY A 316 4.60 -6.14 -2.87
CA GLY A 316 4.28 -7.13 -3.92
C GLY A 316 3.54 -6.53 -5.13
N THR A 317 4.14 -6.64 -6.32
CA THR A 317 3.46 -6.47 -7.64
C THR A 317 2.66 -5.19 -7.90
N TRP A 318 2.96 -4.08 -7.21
CA TRP A 318 2.39 -2.74 -7.50
C TRP A 318 2.78 -2.19 -8.87
N LYS A 319 3.67 -2.91 -9.57
CA LYS A 319 4.20 -2.56 -10.87
C LYS A 319 3.49 -3.30 -11.98
N GLY A 320 2.90 -2.51 -12.86
CA GLY A 320 2.77 -2.89 -14.25
C GLY A 320 4.06 -2.63 -15.03
N THR A 321 4.07 -3.04 -16.29
CA THR A 321 5.05 -2.57 -17.29
C THR A 321 4.88 -1.07 -17.46
N THR A 322 5.90 -0.27 -17.10
CA THR A 322 5.88 1.18 -17.28
C THR A 322 5.79 1.52 -18.77
N ILE A 323 4.70 2.20 -19.13
CA ILE A 323 4.46 2.76 -20.46
C ILE A 323 5.17 4.10 -20.60
N HIS A 324 5.05 4.94 -19.57
CA HIS A 324 5.61 6.28 -19.54
C HIS A 324 5.81 6.70 -18.08
N SER A 325 7.04 7.09 -17.72
CA SER A 325 7.37 7.52 -16.35
C SER A 325 6.71 8.85 -15.96
N MET A 326 6.58 9.76 -16.93
CA MET A 326 6.05 11.14 -16.73
C MET A 326 7.08 12.15 -16.20
N ASP A 327 8.37 11.88 -16.39
CA ASP A 327 9.46 12.80 -15.97
C ASP A 327 9.69 14.00 -16.91
N VAL A 328 8.94 14.11 -18.01
CA VAL A 328 9.11 15.17 -19.01
C VAL A 328 7.77 15.68 -19.50
N VAL A 329 7.63 17.02 -19.61
CA VAL A 329 6.39 17.65 -20.10
C VAL A 329 6.16 17.37 -21.57
N THR A 330 7.18 17.48 -22.43
CA THR A 330 7.05 17.14 -23.86
C THR A 330 7.13 15.61 -24.01
N PRO A 331 6.18 14.94 -24.70
CA PRO A 331 5.26 15.46 -25.73
C PRO A 331 3.81 15.68 -25.27
N TRP A 332 3.54 15.83 -23.97
CA TRP A 332 2.19 16.01 -23.48
C TRP A 332 1.58 17.35 -23.90
N ILE A 333 0.30 17.31 -24.24
CA ILE A 333 -0.50 18.47 -24.60
C ILE A 333 -1.75 18.53 -23.74
N THR A 334 -2.38 19.70 -23.72
CA THR A 334 -3.63 19.91 -23.00
C THR A 334 -4.80 20.15 -23.93
N LEU A 335 -5.95 19.63 -23.54
CA LEU A 335 -7.24 19.82 -24.20
C LEU A 335 -8.24 20.38 -23.18
N VAL A 336 -9.19 21.20 -23.66
CA VAL A 336 -10.16 21.88 -22.80
C VAL A 336 -11.57 21.76 -23.36
N GLY A 337 -12.52 21.48 -22.47
CA GLY A 337 -13.94 21.60 -22.76
C GLY A 337 -14.39 23.05 -22.83
N THR A 338 -15.46 23.32 -23.57
CA THR A 338 -15.99 24.66 -23.85
C THR A 338 -16.46 25.45 -22.62
N SER A 339 -16.69 24.76 -21.49
CA SER A 339 -17.08 25.39 -20.22
C SER A 339 -15.92 25.55 -19.22
N ALA A 340 -14.70 25.12 -19.55
CA ALA A 340 -13.51 25.40 -18.75
C ALA A 340 -13.12 26.90 -18.86
N ILE A 341 -12.54 27.47 -17.79
CA ILE A 341 -12.29 28.92 -17.70
C ILE A 341 -10.97 29.33 -18.36
N SER A 342 -9.92 28.52 -18.23
CA SER A 342 -8.61 28.83 -18.81
C SER A 342 -7.92 27.58 -19.35
N ILE A 343 -6.95 27.81 -20.23
CA ILE A 343 -6.07 26.77 -20.73
C ILE A 343 -5.12 26.36 -19.58
N PRO A 344 -5.05 25.06 -19.25
CA PRO A 344 -4.14 24.54 -18.23
C PRO A 344 -2.67 24.68 -18.64
N GLU A 345 -1.78 24.86 -17.66
CA GLU A 345 -0.33 24.74 -17.85
C GLU A 345 0.17 23.39 -17.32
N LEU A 346 1.02 22.73 -18.11
CA LEU A 346 1.77 21.55 -17.68
C LEU A 346 3.13 21.97 -17.11
N SER A 347 3.51 21.33 -16.02
CA SER A 347 4.81 21.53 -15.37
C SER A 347 5.33 20.21 -14.84
N LEU A 348 6.64 20.13 -14.64
CA LEU A 348 7.26 19.01 -13.96
C LEU A 348 7.28 19.28 -12.44
N GLN A 349 6.94 18.28 -11.65
CA GLN A 349 7.01 18.29 -10.19
C GLN A 349 7.67 17.00 -9.68
N ALA A 350 7.96 16.95 -8.38
CA ALA A 350 8.37 15.71 -7.74
C ALA A 350 7.25 14.68 -7.85
N GLY A 351 7.59 13.51 -8.40
CA GLY A 351 6.75 12.33 -8.48
C GLY A 351 6.72 11.55 -7.16
N ARG A 352 6.14 10.36 -7.22
CA ARG A 352 6.12 9.41 -6.10
C ARG A 352 7.52 8.89 -5.83
N ASP A 353 8.16 8.34 -6.87
CA ASP A 353 9.52 7.78 -6.79
C ASP A 353 10.51 8.62 -7.60
N ASP A 354 10.02 9.36 -8.59
CA ASP A 354 10.78 10.09 -9.60
C ASP A 354 10.06 11.41 -9.93
N GLY A 355 9.73 11.68 -11.20
CA GLY A 355 9.21 12.94 -11.69
C GLY A 355 7.84 12.80 -12.30
N ALA A 356 7.00 13.81 -12.09
CA ALA A 356 5.60 13.75 -12.44
C ALA A 356 5.13 14.98 -13.20
N ILE A 357 4.14 14.78 -14.07
CA ILE A 357 3.48 15.87 -14.79
C ILE A 357 2.35 16.41 -13.94
N ALA A 358 2.45 17.69 -13.59
CA ALA A 358 1.39 18.45 -12.97
C ALA A 358 0.62 19.26 -14.01
N MET A 359 -0.69 19.04 -14.06
CA MET A 359 -1.65 19.82 -14.84
C MET A 359 -2.42 20.75 -13.91
N SER A 360 -2.11 22.05 -13.99
CA SER A 360 -2.94 23.09 -13.37
C SER A 360 -4.24 23.27 -14.16
N TYR A 361 -5.37 23.51 -13.51
CA TYR A 361 -6.66 23.61 -14.20
C TYR A 361 -7.58 24.66 -13.56
N HIS A 362 -8.55 25.16 -14.34
CA HIS A 362 -9.62 26.03 -13.86
C HIS A 362 -10.96 25.67 -14.53
N LEU A 363 -11.81 24.93 -13.81
CA LEU A 363 -13.13 24.52 -14.26
C LEU A 363 -14.20 25.51 -13.82
N SER A 364 -15.28 25.64 -14.60
CA SER A 364 -16.42 26.45 -14.18
C SER A 364 -17.10 25.86 -12.95
N GLN A 365 -17.39 26.69 -11.96
CA GLN A 365 -18.16 26.31 -10.77
C GLN A 365 -19.68 26.38 -11.02
N THR A 366 -20.12 27.03 -12.09
CA THR A 366 -21.52 27.37 -12.34
C THR A 366 -22.13 26.68 -13.56
N ALA A 367 -21.31 26.06 -14.41
CA ALA A 367 -21.80 25.27 -15.53
C ALA A 367 -22.64 24.07 -15.03
N SER A 368 -23.57 23.56 -15.83
CA SER A 368 -24.29 22.31 -15.49
C SER A 368 -23.30 21.13 -15.45
N VAL A 369 -23.58 20.10 -14.65
CA VAL A 369 -22.79 18.85 -14.61
C VAL A 369 -22.82 18.06 -15.93
N THR A 370 -23.79 18.37 -16.81
CA THR A 370 -23.88 17.84 -18.18
C THR A 370 -23.16 18.70 -19.21
N ALA A 371 -22.63 19.86 -18.80
CA ALA A 371 -21.88 20.73 -19.68
C ALA A 371 -20.49 20.16 -19.95
N ASP A 372 -19.90 20.64 -21.04
CA ASP A 372 -18.56 20.30 -21.50
C ASP A 372 -17.49 21.00 -20.63
N ASN A 373 -17.44 20.64 -19.34
CA ASN A 373 -16.65 21.28 -18.29
C ASN A 373 -15.55 20.34 -17.77
N TRP A 374 -14.50 20.21 -18.58
CA TRP A 374 -13.37 19.34 -18.28
C TRP A 374 -12.07 19.91 -18.84
N ILE A 375 -10.97 19.44 -18.29
CA ILE A 375 -9.60 19.70 -18.74
C ILE A 375 -8.87 18.35 -18.82
N GLN A 376 -8.10 18.14 -19.88
CA GLN A 376 -7.38 16.89 -20.14
C GLN A 376 -5.92 17.13 -20.45
N THR A 377 -5.06 16.22 -20.00
CA THR A 377 -3.72 16.04 -20.52
C THR A 377 -3.67 14.80 -21.40
N LYS A 378 -2.95 14.88 -22.52
CA LYS A 378 -2.87 13.84 -23.54
C LYS A 378 -1.43 13.60 -23.96
N ILE A 379 -1.07 12.34 -24.13
CA ILE A 379 0.14 11.91 -24.86
C ILE A 379 -0.27 11.13 -26.10
N GLU A 380 0.30 11.49 -27.25
CA GLU A 380 0.23 10.71 -28.49
C GLU A 380 1.54 9.95 -28.67
N PHE A 381 1.44 8.64 -28.88
CA PHE A 381 2.62 7.81 -29.08
C PHE A 381 3.08 7.90 -30.53
N THR A 382 4.40 8.02 -30.74
CA THR A 382 4.97 8.13 -32.09
C THR A 382 4.72 6.87 -32.94
N SER A 383 4.50 5.73 -32.28
CA SER A 383 3.99 4.50 -32.87
C SER A 383 3.00 3.89 -31.89
N PRO A 384 1.93 3.22 -32.36
CA PRO A 384 0.96 2.59 -31.48
C PRO A 384 1.65 1.64 -30.51
N LEU A 385 1.28 1.74 -29.23
CA LEU A 385 1.79 0.86 -28.20
C LEU A 385 1.06 -0.47 -28.26
N THR A 386 1.79 -1.56 -28.41
CA THR A 386 1.23 -2.89 -28.18
C THR A 386 0.87 -3.02 -26.71
N VAL A 387 -0.38 -3.33 -26.43
CA VAL A 387 -0.87 -3.52 -25.07
C VAL A 387 -0.37 -4.86 -24.54
N ALA A 388 0.46 -4.80 -23.49
CA ALA A 388 1.08 -5.96 -22.87
C ALA A 388 0.32 -6.44 -21.61
N GLY A 389 -0.90 -5.95 -21.38
CA GLY A 389 -1.68 -6.20 -20.17
C GLY A 389 -3.19 -6.05 -20.34
N ASP A 390 -3.92 -6.28 -19.26
CA ASP A 390 -5.38 -6.21 -19.17
C ASP A 390 -5.88 -4.98 -18.39
N HIS A 391 -5.01 -4.31 -17.63
CA HIS A 391 -5.34 -3.11 -16.86
C HIS A 391 -4.38 -1.96 -17.14
N ILE A 392 -4.87 -0.73 -16.93
CA ILE A 392 -4.04 0.48 -16.86
C ILE A 392 -3.99 0.96 -15.41
N ARG A 393 -2.81 1.42 -14.99
CA ARG A 393 -2.61 2.11 -13.72
C ARG A 393 -1.89 3.44 -13.93
N ILE A 394 -2.28 4.41 -13.13
CA ILE A 394 -1.55 5.68 -12.98
C ILE A 394 -1.45 6.02 -11.50
N TYR A 395 -0.31 6.56 -11.10
CA TYR A 395 -0.18 7.26 -9.83
C TYR A 395 -0.70 8.69 -9.98
N HIS A 396 -1.37 9.20 -8.96
CA HIS A 396 -1.91 10.55 -8.98
C HIS A 396 -2.01 11.18 -7.58
N THR A 397 -2.01 12.51 -7.58
CA THR A 397 -2.35 13.38 -6.44
C THR A 397 -3.03 14.64 -6.95
N GLY A 398 -3.83 15.32 -6.12
CA GLY A 398 -4.50 16.55 -6.52
C GLY A 398 -5.11 17.36 -5.39
N THR A 399 -5.50 18.60 -5.71
CA THR A 399 -5.81 19.63 -4.70
C THR A 399 -7.29 20.00 -4.56
N THR A 400 -8.12 19.63 -5.53
CA THR A 400 -9.49 20.16 -5.64
C THR A 400 -10.45 19.05 -6.02
N THR A 401 -11.63 19.06 -5.40
CA THR A 401 -12.59 17.94 -5.46
C THR A 401 -13.31 17.93 -6.82
N ASN A 402 -12.82 17.16 -7.77
CA ASN A 402 -13.42 16.94 -9.09
C ASN A 402 -13.29 15.46 -9.49
N SER A 403 -13.98 15.05 -10.55
CA SER A 403 -13.93 13.68 -11.06
C SER A 403 -12.68 13.44 -11.92
N LEU A 404 -12.07 12.25 -11.79
CA LEU A 404 -10.98 11.78 -12.67
C LEU A 404 -11.53 10.77 -13.67
N GLN A 405 -11.15 10.89 -14.93
CA GLN A 405 -11.47 9.94 -16.00
C GLN A 405 -10.24 9.69 -16.86
N ILE A 406 -9.94 8.42 -17.15
CA ILE A 406 -8.91 8.08 -18.13
C ILE A 406 -9.53 7.81 -19.50
N GLY A 407 -8.73 7.92 -20.54
CA GLY A 407 -9.12 7.51 -21.88
C GLY A 407 -7.95 6.97 -22.67
N VAL A 408 -8.27 6.23 -23.73
CA VAL A 408 -7.31 5.71 -24.70
C VAL A 408 -7.82 5.94 -26.13
N VAL A 409 -6.92 6.02 -27.09
CA VAL A 409 -7.24 5.97 -28.53
C VAL A 409 -6.79 4.63 -29.07
N SER A 410 -7.67 3.92 -29.77
CA SER A 410 -7.33 2.70 -30.51
C SER A 410 -8.03 2.73 -31.87
N GLY A 411 -7.26 2.54 -32.94
CA GLY A 411 -7.77 2.57 -34.31
C GLY A 411 -8.44 3.89 -34.67
N GLY A 412 -7.96 5.00 -34.10
CA GLY A 412 -8.53 6.34 -34.27
C GLY A 412 -9.86 6.60 -33.53
N THR A 413 -10.31 5.69 -32.67
CA THR A 413 -11.52 5.87 -31.84
C THR A 413 -11.13 6.17 -30.39
N ASN A 414 -11.80 7.15 -29.78
CA ASN A 414 -11.59 7.51 -28.37
C ASN A 414 -12.48 6.65 -27.46
N TYR A 415 -11.87 5.99 -26.48
CA TYR A 415 -12.57 5.24 -25.44
C TYR A 415 -12.27 5.85 -24.08
N PHE A 416 -13.29 5.97 -23.22
CA PHE A 416 -13.13 6.56 -21.88
C PHE A 416 -13.65 5.62 -20.79
N SER A 417 -13.03 5.66 -19.63
CA SER A 417 -13.52 4.98 -18.43
C SER A 417 -14.80 5.64 -17.91
N VAL A 418 -15.46 5.01 -16.92
CA VAL A 418 -16.41 5.74 -16.08
C VAL A 418 -15.70 6.86 -15.31
N ASP A 419 -16.45 7.91 -14.97
CA ASP A 419 -15.94 9.01 -14.16
C ASP A 419 -15.80 8.52 -12.71
N MET A 420 -14.60 8.66 -12.15
CA MET A 420 -14.36 8.39 -10.75
C MET A 420 -14.58 9.67 -9.95
N ASN A 421 -15.74 9.74 -9.31
CA ASN A 421 -16.25 10.89 -8.58
C ASN A 421 -15.26 11.38 -7.51
N ARG A 422 -14.96 12.69 -7.50
CA ARG A 422 -14.15 13.38 -6.47
C ARG A 422 -12.70 12.91 -6.29
N MET A 423 -12.16 12.15 -7.25
CA MET A 423 -10.80 11.59 -7.17
C MET A 423 -9.65 12.59 -7.23
N THR A 424 -9.89 13.85 -7.62
CA THR A 424 -8.77 14.80 -7.79
C THR A 424 -8.43 15.63 -6.55
N ASN A 425 -9.01 15.31 -5.39
CA ASN A 425 -8.65 15.91 -4.10
C ASN A 425 -8.02 14.88 -3.16
N VAL A 426 -6.84 14.42 -3.54
CA VAL A 426 -6.05 13.44 -2.81
C VAL A 426 -4.66 14.06 -2.65
N PRO A 427 -4.38 14.80 -1.57
CA PRO A 427 -3.13 15.56 -1.40
C PRO A 427 -1.90 14.70 -1.06
N TRP A 428 -2.02 13.38 -1.15
CA TRP A 428 -0.93 12.40 -1.05
C TRP A 428 -0.85 11.59 -2.35
N TRP A 429 0.27 10.89 -2.55
CA TRP A 429 0.41 9.98 -3.68
C TRP A 429 -0.44 8.73 -3.47
N THR A 430 -1.29 8.43 -4.44
CA THR A 430 -1.96 7.13 -4.56
C THR A 430 -1.96 6.66 -6.01
N TYR A 431 -2.57 5.53 -6.30
CA TYR A 431 -2.83 5.09 -7.66
C TYR A 431 -4.27 4.68 -7.87
N THR A 432 -4.63 4.54 -9.13
CA THR A 432 -5.88 3.90 -9.48
C THR A 432 -5.67 2.96 -10.65
N THR A 433 -6.39 1.84 -10.61
CA THR A 433 -6.30 0.78 -11.61
C THR A 433 -7.64 0.66 -12.33
N TRP A 434 -7.61 0.63 -13.65
CA TRP A 434 -8.78 0.42 -14.50
C TRP A 434 -8.60 -0.83 -15.33
N ASP A 435 -9.62 -1.69 -15.36
CA ASP A 435 -9.73 -2.75 -16.34
C ASP A 435 -9.92 -2.13 -17.73
N LEU A 436 -9.12 -2.53 -18.73
CA LEU A 436 -9.30 -2.05 -20.11
C LEU A 436 -10.66 -2.46 -20.67
N GLN A 437 -11.27 -3.53 -20.17
CA GLN A 437 -12.65 -3.89 -20.48
C GLN A 437 -13.67 -2.90 -19.91
N SER A 438 -13.30 -1.89 -19.12
CA SER A 438 -14.19 -0.85 -18.61
C SER A 438 -14.30 0.38 -19.52
N VAL A 439 -13.37 0.60 -20.46
CA VAL A 439 -13.44 1.78 -21.33
C VAL A 439 -14.49 1.62 -22.44
N ARG A 440 -15.18 2.71 -22.77
CA ARG A 440 -16.32 2.73 -23.70
C ARG A 440 -16.22 3.89 -24.69
N ALA A 441 -16.73 3.68 -25.90
CA ALA A 441 -17.03 4.73 -26.87
C ALA A 441 -18.54 4.73 -27.12
N ASP A 442 -19.22 5.85 -26.83
CA ASP A 442 -20.69 5.97 -26.93
C ASP A 442 -21.45 4.82 -26.23
N GLY A 443 -20.94 4.40 -25.07
CA GLY A 443 -21.49 3.29 -24.27
C GLY A 443 -21.15 1.88 -24.78
N GLN A 444 -20.44 1.75 -25.90
CA GLN A 444 -20.01 0.46 -26.46
C GLN A 444 -18.60 0.09 -26.00
N LYS A 445 -18.38 -1.19 -25.67
CA LYS A 445 -17.04 -1.73 -25.37
C LYS A 445 -16.17 -1.69 -26.63
N ALA A 446 -14.88 -1.43 -26.46
CA ALA A 446 -13.91 -1.54 -27.54
C ALA A 446 -13.90 -2.97 -28.13
N SER A 447 -13.91 -3.07 -29.45
CA SER A 447 -13.77 -4.34 -30.16
C SER A 447 -12.32 -4.85 -30.15
N ASP A 448 -11.36 -3.93 -30.08
CA ASP A 448 -9.93 -4.24 -30.04
C ASP A 448 -9.16 -3.11 -29.32
N LEU A 449 -8.38 -3.49 -28.32
CA LEU A 449 -7.45 -2.64 -27.58
C LEU A 449 -6.04 -3.23 -27.60
N SER A 450 -5.68 -4.07 -28.57
CA SER A 450 -4.33 -4.63 -28.67
C SER A 450 -3.26 -3.57 -28.97
N GLU A 451 -3.67 -2.43 -29.53
CA GLU A 451 -2.81 -1.29 -29.81
C GLU A 451 -3.45 0.01 -29.28
N ILE A 452 -2.64 0.87 -28.67
CA ILE A 452 -3.07 2.19 -28.16
C ILE A 452 -2.24 3.29 -28.82
N ASP A 453 -2.93 4.21 -29.50
CA ASP A 453 -2.35 5.36 -30.20
C ASP A 453 -2.08 6.55 -29.26
N ALA A 454 -2.90 6.71 -28.22
CA ALA A 454 -2.80 7.81 -27.27
C ALA A 454 -3.48 7.50 -25.93
N PHE A 455 -3.07 8.22 -24.89
CA PHE A 455 -3.65 8.16 -23.55
C PHE A 455 -4.13 9.54 -23.09
N PHE A 456 -5.20 9.58 -22.30
CA PHE A 456 -5.76 10.78 -21.68
C PHE A 456 -5.93 10.60 -20.18
N ALA A 457 -5.73 11.68 -19.44
CA ALA A 457 -6.24 11.85 -18.09
C ALA A 457 -7.04 13.15 -18.00
N SER A 458 -8.27 13.06 -17.48
CA SER A 458 -9.27 14.13 -17.50
C SER A 458 -9.69 14.52 -16.11
N VAL A 459 -9.65 15.82 -15.80
CA VAL A 459 -10.32 16.42 -14.64
C VAL A 459 -11.66 16.97 -15.10
N LYS A 460 -12.75 16.56 -14.47
CA LYS A 460 -14.12 16.88 -14.90
C LYS A 460 -14.98 17.36 -13.74
N ARG A 461 -15.88 18.31 -14.01
CA ARG A 461 -17.02 18.58 -13.15
C ARG A 461 -18.25 17.88 -13.74
N SER A 462 -18.42 16.61 -13.42
CA SER A 462 -19.49 15.76 -13.97
C SER A 462 -20.54 15.36 -12.94
N HIS A 463 -20.34 15.73 -11.68
CA HIS A 463 -21.29 15.49 -10.59
C HIS A 463 -21.60 16.76 -9.80
N GLU A 464 -22.76 16.81 -9.15
CA GLU A 464 -23.21 18.02 -8.41
C GLU A 464 -22.33 18.33 -7.20
N ASN A 465 -21.66 17.31 -6.67
CA ASN A 465 -20.70 17.42 -5.58
C ASN A 465 -19.26 17.66 -6.04
N ASP A 466 -19.01 17.75 -7.35
CA ASP A 466 -17.73 18.23 -7.88
C ASP A 466 -17.65 19.76 -7.73
N ALA A 467 -16.54 20.24 -7.20
CA ALA A 467 -16.34 21.64 -6.85
C ALA A 467 -16.17 22.55 -8.07
N GLY A 468 -15.65 22.03 -9.20
CA GLY A 468 -15.07 22.85 -10.26
C GLY A 468 -13.87 23.64 -9.74
N GLY A 469 -13.72 24.88 -10.22
CA GLY A 469 -12.74 25.83 -9.71
C GLY A 469 -11.29 25.53 -10.10
N ILE A 470 -10.37 26.17 -9.38
CA ILE A 470 -8.92 26.07 -9.61
C ILE A 470 -8.37 24.85 -8.88
N GLY A 471 -7.48 24.10 -9.51
CA GLY A 471 -6.75 23.03 -8.86
C GLY A 471 -5.57 22.53 -9.68
N THR A 472 -4.90 21.51 -9.15
CA THR A 472 -3.84 20.78 -9.84
C THR A 472 -4.14 19.29 -9.75
N LEU A 473 -3.91 18.56 -10.84
CA LEU A 473 -3.81 17.11 -10.88
C LEU A 473 -2.38 16.76 -11.31
N THR A 474 -1.66 16.01 -10.49
CA THR A 474 -0.31 15.53 -10.79
C THR A 474 -0.38 14.03 -11.06
N LEU A 475 0.29 13.58 -12.12
CA LEU A 475 0.25 12.22 -12.63
C LEU A 475 1.66 11.67 -12.77
N ASP A 476 1.80 10.38 -12.46
CA ASP A 476 3.07 9.67 -12.45
C ASP A 476 2.88 8.20 -12.88
N GLY A 477 3.91 7.60 -13.47
CA GLY A 477 4.04 6.17 -13.69
C GLY A 477 2.84 5.52 -14.39
N LEU A 478 2.59 5.89 -15.65
CA LEU A 478 1.58 5.21 -16.48
C LEU A 478 2.05 3.78 -16.78
N GLN A 479 1.22 2.79 -16.45
CA GLN A 479 1.58 1.38 -16.48
C GLN A 479 0.49 0.49 -17.10
N PHE A 480 0.90 -0.59 -17.78
CA PHE A 480 0.04 -1.74 -18.07
C PHE A 480 0.26 -2.83 -17.03
N LEU A 481 -0.82 -3.38 -16.46
CA LEU A 481 -0.73 -4.60 -15.65
C LEU A 481 -1.30 -5.78 -16.41
N ASN A 482 -0.74 -6.96 -16.19
CA ASN A 482 -1.27 -8.23 -16.68
C ASN A 482 -1.75 -9.07 -15.48
N LEU A 483 -2.90 -8.67 -14.95
CA LEU A 483 -3.46 -9.27 -13.74
C LEU A 483 -3.98 -10.68 -14.00
N ALA A 484 -4.36 -11.05 -15.22
CA ALA A 484 -4.71 -12.43 -15.57
C ALA A 484 -3.55 -13.40 -15.32
N SER A 485 -2.30 -12.93 -15.48
CA SER A 485 -1.08 -13.71 -15.26
C SER A 485 -0.50 -13.61 -13.84
N ARG A 486 -1.17 -12.91 -12.92
CA ARG A 486 -0.69 -12.69 -11.55
C ARG A 486 -0.42 -14.00 -10.81
N GLU A 487 0.44 -13.93 -9.81
CA GLU A 487 0.65 -15.05 -8.90
C GLU A 487 -0.59 -15.26 -8.02
N ILE A 488 -1.07 -16.50 -8.00
CA ILE A 488 -2.17 -16.93 -7.13
C ILE A 488 -1.55 -17.71 -5.97
N PRO A 489 -1.73 -17.27 -4.71
CA PRO A 489 -1.25 -18.02 -3.54
C PRO A 489 -1.74 -19.46 -3.56
N ALA A 490 -0.84 -20.39 -3.21
CA ALA A 490 -1.19 -21.81 -3.13
C ALA A 490 -2.21 -22.09 -2.02
N GLU A 491 -2.10 -21.37 -0.91
CA GLU A 491 -2.92 -21.51 0.30
C GLU A 491 -3.52 -20.17 0.72
N PHE A 492 -4.55 -20.22 1.57
CA PHE A 492 -5.03 -19.04 2.28
C PHE A 492 -4.09 -18.71 3.45
N GLU A 493 -3.99 -17.43 3.79
CA GLU A 493 -3.24 -16.97 4.96
C GLU A 493 -4.24 -16.49 6.02
N PHE A 494 -4.47 -17.33 7.03
CA PHE A 494 -5.26 -16.98 8.20
C PHE A 494 -4.34 -16.55 9.34
N ILE A 495 -4.83 -15.68 10.21
CA ILE A 495 -4.12 -15.30 11.43
C ILE A 495 -4.43 -16.26 12.57
N ASP A 496 -3.55 -16.30 13.56
CA ASP A 496 -3.85 -16.96 14.83
C ASP A 496 -4.91 -16.15 15.60
N ASP A 497 -5.83 -16.86 16.25
CA ASP A 497 -6.87 -16.27 17.10
C ASP A 497 -6.27 -15.29 18.12
N ASN A 498 -6.86 -14.10 18.22
CA ASN A 498 -6.40 -13.05 19.12
C ASN A 498 -7.56 -12.55 20.00
N MET A 499 -7.84 -13.34 21.04
CA MET A 499 -8.97 -13.12 21.95
C MET A 499 -8.90 -11.76 22.66
N ASP A 500 -7.70 -11.28 23.03
CA ASP A 500 -7.57 -10.01 23.76
C ASP A 500 -8.04 -8.80 22.92
N VAL A 501 -7.70 -8.77 21.63
CA VAL A 501 -8.16 -7.71 20.69
C VAL A 501 -9.67 -7.85 20.44
N ALA A 502 -10.13 -9.07 20.22
CA ALA A 502 -11.54 -9.38 19.95
C ALA A 502 -12.45 -9.03 21.13
N GLU A 503 -12.06 -9.36 22.37
CA GLU A 503 -12.83 -9.07 23.60
C GLU A 503 -13.01 -7.56 23.84
N LYS A 504 -11.99 -6.76 23.53
CA LYS A 504 -12.11 -5.29 23.61
C LYS A 504 -13.12 -4.76 22.60
N ALA A 505 -13.07 -5.24 21.35
CA ALA A 505 -14.05 -4.85 20.33
C ALA A 505 -15.48 -5.23 20.75
N VAL A 506 -15.67 -6.44 21.27
CA VAL A 506 -16.96 -6.91 21.82
C VAL A 506 -17.46 -6.01 22.95
N THR A 507 -16.59 -5.69 23.90
CA THR A 507 -16.92 -4.83 25.04
C THR A 507 -17.39 -3.46 24.56
N TRP A 508 -16.69 -2.89 23.58
CA TRP A 508 -17.08 -1.63 22.98
C TRP A 508 -18.41 -1.72 22.23
N ILE A 509 -18.60 -2.73 21.37
CA ILE A 509 -19.86 -2.96 20.64
C ILE A 509 -21.03 -3.07 21.62
N ALA A 510 -20.90 -3.87 22.67
CA ALA A 510 -21.92 -4.02 23.71
C ALA A 510 -22.26 -2.67 24.38
N SER A 511 -21.27 -1.81 24.59
CA SER A 511 -21.48 -0.47 25.18
C SER A 511 -22.27 0.49 24.28
N GLN A 512 -22.35 0.21 22.97
CA GLN A 512 -23.11 1.04 22.03
C GLN A 512 -24.62 0.74 22.04
N GLN A 513 -25.07 -0.34 22.68
CA GLN A 513 -26.50 -0.66 22.75
C GLN A 513 -27.27 0.36 23.61
N GLN A 514 -28.30 0.94 23.01
CA GLN A 514 -29.15 1.97 23.61
C GLN A 514 -30.31 1.33 24.37
N GLU A 515 -31.01 2.12 25.20
CA GLU A 515 -32.20 1.65 25.94
C GLU A 515 -33.30 1.09 25.02
N ASN A 516 -33.36 1.59 23.77
CA ASN A 516 -34.30 1.10 22.79
C ASN A 516 -33.89 -0.26 22.18
N GLY A 517 -32.68 -0.75 22.40
CA GLY A 517 -32.17 -2.02 21.89
C GLY A 517 -31.35 -1.91 20.59
N LEU A 518 -31.42 -0.79 19.87
CA LEU A 518 -30.52 -0.50 18.74
C LEU A 518 -29.13 -0.12 19.25
N LEU A 519 -28.11 -0.36 18.44
CA LEU A 519 -26.76 0.12 18.67
C LEU A 519 -26.51 1.39 17.86
N LYS A 520 -25.81 2.35 18.46
CA LYS A 520 -25.33 3.52 17.73
C LYS A 520 -24.26 3.08 16.73
N SER A 521 -24.44 3.41 15.45
CA SER A 521 -23.54 3.00 14.38
C SER A 521 -22.14 3.61 14.48
N TRP A 522 -22.08 4.93 14.66
CA TRP A 522 -20.85 5.70 14.73
C TRP A 522 -20.82 6.55 16.00
N SER A 523 -19.78 6.39 16.82
CA SER A 523 -19.69 7.07 18.13
C SER A 523 -19.72 8.59 18.01
N GLU A 524 -18.97 9.13 17.06
CA GLU A 524 -18.81 10.57 16.85
C GLU A 524 -19.90 11.18 15.96
N GLU A 525 -20.73 10.35 15.32
CA GLU A 525 -21.81 10.86 14.50
C GLU A 525 -22.78 11.67 15.35
N LYS A 526 -23.02 12.92 14.93
CA LYS A 526 -23.86 13.88 15.65
C LYS A 526 -25.30 13.40 15.75
N ASP A 527 -25.79 12.81 14.67
CA ASP A 527 -27.11 12.21 14.63
C ASP A 527 -27.10 10.86 15.35
N LYS A 528 -28.17 10.58 16.08
CA LYS A 528 -28.37 9.27 16.72
C LYS A 528 -28.91 8.29 15.69
N LEU A 529 -28.00 7.71 14.91
CA LEU A 529 -28.31 6.76 13.84
C LEU A 529 -27.91 5.33 14.22
N ALA A 530 -28.73 4.40 13.72
CA ALA A 530 -28.52 2.97 13.73
C ALA A 530 -28.78 2.45 12.31
N TRP A 531 -27.71 2.27 11.53
CA TRP A 531 -27.75 1.72 10.19
C TRP A 531 -28.00 0.21 10.23
N LEU A 532 -28.81 -0.28 9.30
CA LEU A 532 -29.34 -1.64 9.34
C LEU A 532 -28.23 -2.71 9.24
N TYR A 533 -27.24 -2.49 8.36
CA TYR A 533 -26.08 -3.37 8.20
C TYR A 533 -25.28 -3.51 9.51
N ASP A 534 -24.98 -2.39 10.17
CA ASP A 534 -24.30 -2.38 11.46
C ASP A 534 -25.06 -3.18 12.54
N GLN A 535 -26.40 -3.09 12.54
CA GLN A 535 -27.20 -3.88 13.48
C GLN A 535 -27.09 -5.39 13.20
N ALA A 536 -26.98 -5.79 11.93
CA ALA A 536 -26.79 -7.20 11.58
C ALA A 536 -25.43 -7.71 12.07
N LEU A 537 -24.35 -6.97 11.81
CA LEU A 537 -23.01 -7.34 12.27
C LEU A 537 -22.95 -7.42 13.81
N ALA A 538 -23.49 -6.42 14.50
CA ALA A 538 -23.59 -6.42 15.95
C ALA A 538 -24.41 -7.60 16.48
N LEU A 539 -25.50 -7.98 15.81
CA LEU A 539 -26.30 -9.12 16.21
C LEU A 539 -25.47 -10.41 16.16
N ILE A 540 -24.68 -10.63 15.12
CA ILE A 540 -23.80 -11.81 15.02
C ILE A 540 -22.80 -11.83 16.18
N VAL A 541 -22.08 -10.72 16.41
CA VAL A 541 -21.11 -10.61 17.52
C VAL A 541 -21.76 -10.85 18.89
N LEU A 542 -22.90 -10.21 19.15
CA LEU A 542 -23.61 -10.35 20.42
C LEU A 542 -24.25 -11.73 20.59
N THR A 543 -24.59 -12.42 19.50
CA THR A 543 -25.08 -13.81 19.55
C THR A 543 -24.03 -14.71 20.18
N ASP A 544 -22.77 -14.54 19.78
CA ASP A 544 -21.65 -15.37 20.23
C ASP A 544 -21.15 -14.99 21.63
N THR A 545 -21.37 -13.75 22.05
CA THR A 545 -20.70 -13.19 23.23
C THR A 545 -21.63 -12.68 24.33
N ASN A 546 -22.84 -12.21 24.00
CA ASN A 546 -23.73 -11.51 24.91
C ASN A 546 -25.23 -11.81 24.60
N PRO A 547 -25.74 -13.01 24.91
CA PRO A 547 -27.09 -13.44 24.53
C PRO A 547 -28.24 -12.53 25.00
N GLU A 548 -28.09 -11.85 26.13
CA GLU A 548 -29.09 -10.91 26.64
C GLU A 548 -29.19 -9.65 25.75
N LEU A 549 -28.05 -9.08 25.36
CA LEU A 549 -28.02 -7.90 24.49
C LEU A 549 -28.46 -8.26 23.08
N ALA A 550 -28.09 -9.44 22.58
CA ALA A 550 -28.60 -9.98 21.33
C ALA A 550 -30.13 -10.10 21.33
N ALA A 551 -30.72 -10.64 22.41
CA ALA A 551 -32.18 -10.76 22.54
C ALA A 551 -32.89 -9.39 22.51
N LYS A 552 -32.31 -8.35 23.12
CA LYS A 552 -32.85 -6.97 23.06
C LYS A 552 -32.84 -6.40 21.65
N LEU A 553 -31.76 -6.66 20.90
CA LEU A 553 -31.65 -6.22 19.51
C LEU A 553 -32.65 -6.96 18.61
N VAL A 554 -32.81 -8.28 18.79
CA VAL A 554 -33.83 -9.09 18.08
C VAL A 554 -35.24 -8.56 18.34
N ASP A 555 -35.62 -8.31 19.60
CA ASP A 555 -36.94 -7.74 19.92
C ASP A 555 -37.17 -6.38 19.26
N ARG A 556 -36.12 -5.56 19.15
CA ARG A 556 -36.20 -4.29 18.44
C ARG A 556 -36.34 -4.47 16.93
N LEU A 557 -35.53 -5.32 16.30
CA LEU A 557 -35.63 -5.60 14.86
C LEU A 557 -36.99 -6.18 14.50
N HIS A 558 -37.56 -7.06 15.34
CA HIS A 558 -38.92 -7.58 15.19
C HIS A 558 -39.97 -6.47 15.08
N LYS A 559 -39.90 -5.47 15.97
CA LYS A 559 -40.82 -4.32 15.99
C LYS A 559 -40.63 -3.37 14.82
N LEU A 560 -39.47 -3.38 14.18
CA LEU A 560 -39.11 -2.50 13.08
C LEU A 560 -39.31 -3.13 11.70
N GLN A 561 -39.61 -4.44 11.62
CA GLN A 561 -39.90 -5.11 10.36
C GLN A 561 -41.22 -4.58 9.78
N ASN A 562 -41.17 -4.14 8.53
CA ASN A 562 -42.33 -3.69 7.78
C ASN A 562 -43.33 -4.84 7.54
N SER A 563 -44.56 -4.51 7.16
CA SER A 563 -45.60 -5.53 6.93
C SER A 563 -45.25 -6.49 5.78
N ASP A 564 -44.49 -6.03 4.80
CA ASP A 564 -44.02 -6.84 3.67
C ASP A 564 -42.84 -7.76 4.01
N GLY A 565 -42.22 -7.61 5.19
CA GLY A 565 -41.07 -8.39 5.64
C GLY A 565 -39.73 -7.67 5.54
N SER A 566 -39.68 -6.47 4.96
CA SER A 566 -38.46 -5.67 4.82
C SER A 566 -38.13 -4.86 6.07
N TRP A 567 -36.92 -4.30 6.10
CA TRP A 567 -36.48 -3.25 7.01
C TRP A 567 -35.98 -2.04 6.21
N ASN A 568 -36.06 -0.87 6.84
CA ASN A 568 -35.56 0.38 6.26
C ASN A 568 -34.04 0.49 6.48
N SER A 569 -33.35 1.21 5.60
CA SER A 569 -31.88 1.36 5.55
C SER A 569 -31.23 1.76 6.88
N GLY A 570 -31.93 2.54 7.71
CA GLY A 570 -31.49 2.86 9.04
C GLY A 570 -32.56 3.59 9.84
N TYR A 571 -32.26 3.79 11.12
CA TYR A 571 -33.19 4.37 12.08
C TYR A 571 -32.56 5.52 12.87
N ARG A 572 -33.31 6.62 12.94
CA ARG A 572 -33.06 7.73 13.87
C ARG A 572 -33.71 7.39 15.20
N TYR A 573 -33.04 7.70 16.31
CA TYR A 573 -33.61 7.44 17.63
C TYR A 573 -33.39 8.58 18.63
N ASN A 574 -34.31 8.71 19.58
CA ASN A 574 -34.17 9.59 20.73
C ASN A 574 -34.79 8.92 21.97
N GLY A 575 -33.95 8.35 22.82
CA GLY A 575 -34.39 7.43 23.87
C GLY A 575 -35.14 6.26 23.24
N MET A 576 -36.35 5.99 23.73
CA MET A 576 -37.22 4.92 23.23
C MET A 576 -37.88 5.20 21.87
N SER A 577 -37.91 6.47 21.43
CA SER A 577 -38.51 6.84 20.14
C SER A 577 -37.59 6.46 18.99
N VAL A 578 -38.15 5.80 17.97
CA VAL A 578 -37.42 5.33 16.79
C VAL A 578 -38.24 5.67 15.54
N SER A 579 -37.58 6.24 14.53
CA SER A 579 -38.16 6.52 13.21
C SER A 579 -37.16 6.18 12.11
N SER A 580 -37.63 5.85 10.91
CA SER A 580 -36.73 5.52 9.81
C SER A 580 -36.04 6.75 9.25
N VAL A 581 -34.78 6.60 8.86
CA VAL A 581 -34.03 7.60 8.08
C VAL A 581 -34.79 7.91 6.79
N GLN A 582 -34.84 9.19 6.42
CA GLN A 582 -35.59 9.67 5.26
C GLN A 582 -34.65 10.14 4.14
N PRO A 583 -34.98 9.90 2.86
CA PRO A 583 -36.13 9.10 2.40
C PRO A 583 -35.97 7.62 2.78
N ALA A 584 -37.08 6.99 3.21
CA ALA A 584 -37.04 5.57 3.56
C ALA A 584 -36.72 4.74 2.31
N SER A 585 -35.71 3.88 2.43
CA SER A 585 -35.32 2.90 1.40
C SER A 585 -35.16 1.52 2.02
N GLN A 586 -35.36 0.48 1.23
CA GLN A 586 -35.19 -0.93 1.64
C GLN A 586 -34.03 -1.56 0.85
N PRO A 587 -32.77 -1.20 1.15
CA PRO A 587 -31.61 -1.74 0.44
C PRO A 587 -31.53 -3.26 0.61
N ILE A 588 -31.34 -3.96 -0.50
CA ILE A 588 -31.40 -5.43 -0.57
C ILE A 588 -30.26 -6.06 0.24
N GLY A 589 -29.02 -5.57 0.10
CA GLY A 589 -27.86 -6.11 0.81
C GLY A 589 -28.01 -6.01 2.34
N ALA A 590 -28.32 -4.82 2.87
CA ALA A 590 -28.49 -4.65 4.32
C ALA A 590 -29.67 -5.47 4.89
N ASN A 591 -30.75 -5.67 4.12
CA ASN A 591 -31.83 -6.57 4.51
C ASN A 591 -31.37 -8.02 4.54
N ALA A 592 -30.60 -8.46 3.54
CA ALA A 592 -30.04 -9.81 3.49
C ALA A 592 -29.10 -10.09 4.68
N TRP A 593 -28.25 -9.13 5.06
CA TRP A 593 -27.42 -9.23 6.27
C TRP A 593 -28.25 -9.38 7.55
N VAL A 594 -29.35 -8.62 7.72
CA VAL A 594 -30.23 -8.79 8.88
C VAL A 594 -30.93 -10.15 8.88
N ILE A 595 -31.41 -10.62 7.73
CA ILE A 595 -32.02 -11.94 7.60
C ILE A 595 -31.02 -13.03 7.99
N TYR A 596 -29.80 -12.93 7.48
CA TYR A 596 -28.69 -13.82 7.82
C TYR A 596 -28.40 -13.81 9.32
N ALA A 597 -28.25 -12.63 9.93
CA ALA A 597 -27.96 -12.50 11.36
C ALA A 597 -29.09 -13.03 12.25
N LEU A 598 -30.35 -12.82 11.87
CA LEU A 598 -31.51 -13.36 12.57
C LEU A 598 -31.59 -14.89 12.45
N ALA A 599 -31.30 -15.44 11.25
CA ALA A 599 -31.21 -16.88 11.04
C ALA A 599 -30.07 -17.49 11.87
N TYR A 600 -28.90 -16.85 11.89
CA TYR A 600 -27.76 -17.24 12.73
C TYR A 600 -28.13 -17.25 14.22
N TYR A 601 -28.73 -16.17 14.74
CA TYR A 601 -29.24 -16.12 16.11
C TYR A 601 -30.25 -17.24 16.40
N ALA A 602 -31.12 -17.56 15.45
CA ALA A 602 -32.14 -18.59 15.61
C ALA A 602 -31.57 -20.03 15.67
N THR A 603 -30.31 -20.25 15.26
CA THR A 603 -29.63 -21.54 15.45
C THR A 603 -29.22 -21.79 16.90
N GLN A 604 -29.13 -20.74 17.72
CA GLN A 604 -28.80 -20.88 19.14
C GLN A 604 -29.95 -21.60 19.85
N ASN A 605 -29.61 -22.71 20.53
CA ASN A 605 -30.54 -23.76 20.97
C ASN A 605 -31.39 -23.38 22.21
N CYS A 606 -31.99 -22.19 22.20
CA CYS A 606 -32.74 -21.60 23.31
C CYS A 606 -34.22 -21.43 22.92
N SER A 607 -35.13 -22.09 23.63
CA SER A 607 -36.59 -21.94 23.42
C SER A 607 -37.15 -20.63 24.02
N CYS A 608 -36.56 -19.47 23.71
CA CYS A 608 -37.05 -18.17 24.17
C CYS A 608 -37.83 -17.44 23.05
N PRO A 609 -38.75 -16.51 23.40
CA PRO A 609 -39.53 -15.76 22.41
C PRO A 609 -38.68 -15.02 21.37
N ALA A 610 -37.48 -14.56 21.75
CA ALA A 610 -36.56 -13.89 20.83
C ALA A 610 -36.10 -14.82 19.71
N VAL A 611 -35.73 -16.07 20.01
CA VAL A 611 -35.32 -17.06 18.99
C VAL A 611 -36.48 -17.37 18.03
N GLN A 612 -37.70 -17.49 18.55
CA GLN A 612 -38.87 -17.70 17.69
C GLN A 612 -39.19 -16.49 16.81
N ASN A 613 -39.04 -15.27 17.33
CA ASN A 613 -39.22 -14.05 16.55
C ASN A 613 -38.14 -13.94 15.48
N ALA A 614 -36.88 -14.17 15.83
CA ALA A 614 -35.77 -14.15 14.87
C ALA A 614 -35.99 -15.12 13.71
N ALA A 615 -36.36 -16.38 13.99
CA ALA A 615 -36.66 -17.36 12.95
C ALA A 615 -37.82 -16.91 12.04
N LYS A 616 -38.90 -16.38 12.61
CA LYS A 616 -40.06 -15.89 11.85
C LYS A 616 -39.72 -14.68 11.00
N ASP A 617 -38.99 -13.72 11.57
CA ASP A 617 -38.66 -12.48 10.90
C ASP A 617 -37.63 -12.71 9.79
N ALA A 618 -36.63 -13.57 10.02
CA ALA A 618 -35.70 -14.04 9.00
C ALA A 618 -36.46 -14.69 7.82
N GLN A 619 -37.40 -15.61 8.11
CA GLN A 619 -38.20 -16.26 7.08
C GLN A 619 -39.05 -15.26 6.29
N ARG A 620 -39.68 -14.29 6.97
CA ARG A 620 -40.50 -13.25 6.31
C ARG A 620 -39.64 -12.36 5.41
N GLY A 621 -38.48 -11.94 5.88
CA GLY A 621 -37.54 -11.16 5.08
C GLY A 621 -37.01 -11.95 3.87
N ALA A 622 -36.68 -13.22 4.05
CA ALA A 622 -36.24 -14.08 2.94
C ALA A 622 -37.34 -14.26 1.88
N LEU A 623 -38.61 -14.45 2.30
CA LEU A 623 -39.73 -14.52 1.37
C LEU A 623 -39.99 -13.20 0.62
N TRP A 624 -39.73 -12.06 1.28
CA TRP A 624 -39.77 -10.76 0.62
C TRP A 624 -38.69 -10.65 -0.46
N LEU A 625 -37.43 -11.01 -0.15
CA LEU A 625 -36.35 -11.06 -1.13
C LEU A 625 -36.67 -12.01 -2.30
N ALA A 626 -37.22 -13.19 -2.02
CA ALA A 626 -37.64 -14.14 -3.05
C ALA A 626 -38.72 -13.57 -3.99
N GLY A 627 -39.60 -12.70 -3.47
CA GLY A 627 -40.59 -11.99 -4.28
C GLY A 627 -40.01 -10.92 -5.21
N LEU A 628 -38.76 -10.50 -4.98
CA LEU A 628 -38.02 -9.53 -5.81
C LEU A 628 -37.06 -10.20 -6.79
N GLN A 629 -36.81 -11.51 -6.65
CA GLN A 629 -35.92 -12.27 -7.52
C GLN A 629 -36.49 -12.31 -8.94
N ARG A 630 -35.63 -11.97 -9.90
CA ARG A 630 -35.96 -11.92 -11.33
C ARG A 630 -35.84 -13.31 -11.95
N ALA A 631 -36.34 -13.43 -13.19
CA ALA A 631 -36.34 -14.70 -13.92
C ALA A 631 -34.93 -15.24 -14.23
N ASP A 632 -33.92 -14.36 -14.29
CA ASP A 632 -32.52 -14.71 -14.47
C ASP A 632 -31.81 -15.06 -13.14
N GLY A 633 -32.54 -15.06 -12.02
CA GLY A 633 -32.01 -15.35 -10.69
C GLY A 633 -31.53 -14.11 -9.92
N SER A 634 -31.34 -12.96 -10.57
CA SER A 634 -30.79 -11.75 -9.97
C SER A 634 -31.79 -10.95 -9.12
N LEU A 635 -31.27 -10.07 -8.27
CA LEU A 635 -32.02 -9.07 -7.51
C LEU A 635 -31.48 -7.65 -7.79
N PRO A 636 -32.33 -6.61 -7.65
CA PRO A 636 -31.89 -5.20 -7.66
C PRO A 636 -31.07 -4.81 -6.42
N ASP A 637 -30.48 -3.61 -6.42
CA ASP A 637 -29.91 -2.97 -5.23
C ASP A 637 -31.00 -2.48 -4.25
N ILE A 638 -32.11 -1.97 -4.79
CA ILE A 638 -33.28 -1.43 -4.08
C ILE A 638 -34.54 -1.83 -4.87
N PRO A 639 -35.67 -2.16 -4.20
CA PRO A 639 -36.91 -2.50 -4.89
C PRO A 639 -37.28 -1.52 -6.02
N GLY A 640 -37.54 -2.07 -7.21
CA GLY A 640 -37.96 -1.31 -8.39
C GLY A 640 -36.82 -0.76 -9.26
N SER A 641 -35.57 -0.84 -8.82
CA SER A 641 -34.43 -0.47 -9.67
C SER A 641 -34.17 -1.53 -10.75
N GLN A 642 -33.40 -1.15 -11.77
CA GLN A 642 -33.03 -2.01 -12.89
C GLN A 642 -31.65 -2.68 -12.73
N GLY A 643 -30.78 -2.14 -11.85
CA GLY A 643 -29.42 -2.65 -11.64
C GLY A 643 -29.41 -4.10 -11.15
N THR A 644 -28.27 -4.77 -11.32
CA THR A 644 -27.98 -6.13 -10.83
C THR A 644 -26.59 -6.17 -10.17
N PRO A 645 -26.39 -5.40 -9.09
CA PRO A 645 -25.08 -5.31 -8.45
C PRO A 645 -24.67 -6.64 -7.82
N THR A 646 -23.38 -6.93 -7.84
CA THR A 646 -22.84 -8.19 -7.32
C THR A 646 -23.00 -8.33 -5.82
N GLU A 647 -22.60 -7.31 -5.05
CA GLU A 647 -22.57 -7.31 -3.58
C GLU A 647 -23.93 -7.69 -2.97
N PRO A 648 -25.06 -6.98 -3.22
CA PRO A 648 -26.36 -7.39 -2.70
C PRO A 648 -26.80 -8.80 -3.12
N ASN A 649 -26.38 -9.28 -4.28
CA ASN A 649 -26.71 -10.63 -4.75
C ASN A 649 -25.87 -11.70 -4.02
N LEU A 650 -24.62 -11.41 -3.65
CA LEU A 650 -23.84 -12.27 -2.75
C LEU A 650 -24.49 -12.35 -1.35
N ASP A 651 -24.93 -11.22 -0.80
CA ASP A 651 -25.60 -11.17 0.51
C ASP A 651 -26.87 -12.02 0.55
N VAL A 652 -27.70 -11.87 -0.48
CA VAL A 652 -28.99 -12.58 -0.59
C VAL A 652 -28.79 -14.09 -0.71
N TRP A 653 -27.70 -14.54 -1.35
CA TRP A 653 -27.39 -15.96 -1.41
C TRP A 653 -27.21 -16.55 -0.01
N TRP A 654 -26.45 -15.87 0.84
CA TRP A 654 -26.26 -16.26 2.23
C TRP A 654 -27.58 -16.23 3.02
N ALA A 655 -28.40 -15.21 2.83
CA ALA A 655 -29.72 -15.12 3.46
C ALA A 655 -30.66 -16.27 3.06
N PHE A 656 -30.71 -16.62 1.77
CA PHE A 656 -31.52 -17.75 1.28
C PHE A 656 -31.01 -19.09 1.80
N LYS A 657 -29.69 -19.31 1.77
CA LYS A 657 -29.10 -20.53 2.33
C LYS A 657 -29.39 -20.65 3.83
N ALA A 658 -29.27 -19.55 4.59
CA ALA A 658 -29.51 -19.54 6.03
C ALA A 658 -30.98 -19.79 6.42
N THR A 659 -31.92 -19.55 5.50
CA THR A 659 -33.36 -19.70 5.72
C THR A 659 -33.97 -20.89 4.97
N GLY A 660 -33.15 -21.73 4.32
CA GLY A 660 -33.58 -22.92 3.61
C GLY A 660 -34.31 -22.67 2.28
N LEU A 661 -34.18 -21.47 1.70
CA LEU A 661 -34.68 -21.16 0.35
C LEU A 661 -33.69 -21.63 -0.73
N ASP A 662 -33.37 -22.93 -0.72
CA ASP A 662 -32.28 -23.50 -1.53
C ASP A 662 -32.47 -23.29 -3.04
N SER A 663 -33.70 -23.39 -3.56
CA SER A 663 -33.96 -23.17 -4.99
C SER A 663 -33.72 -21.72 -5.42
N ASN A 664 -34.02 -20.75 -4.56
CA ASN A 664 -33.74 -19.35 -4.83
C ASN A 664 -32.22 -19.08 -4.74
N ALA A 665 -31.53 -19.70 -3.77
CA ALA A 665 -30.08 -19.64 -3.65
C ALA A 665 -29.38 -20.28 -4.86
N ASP A 666 -29.88 -21.40 -5.38
CA ASP A 666 -29.34 -22.07 -6.57
C ASP A 666 -29.47 -21.19 -7.81
N ALA A 667 -30.63 -20.56 -8.03
CA ALA A 667 -30.82 -19.63 -9.14
C ALA A 667 -29.86 -18.44 -9.07
N LEU A 668 -29.61 -17.95 -7.85
CA LEU A 668 -28.69 -16.84 -7.60
C LEU A 668 -27.22 -17.23 -7.77
N ARG A 669 -26.83 -18.45 -7.33
CA ARG A 669 -25.51 -19.05 -7.62
C ARG A 669 -25.29 -19.11 -9.13
N ASP A 670 -26.28 -19.62 -9.87
CA ASP A 670 -26.16 -19.80 -11.31
C ASP A 670 -26.01 -18.44 -12.02
N PHE A 671 -26.75 -17.42 -11.61
CA PHE A 671 -26.57 -16.04 -12.07
C PHE A 671 -25.15 -15.51 -11.77
N LEU A 672 -24.70 -15.61 -10.51
CA LEU A 672 -23.40 -15.10 -10.08
C LEU A 672 -22.25 -15.76 -10.86
N LEU A 673 -22.30 -17.08 -11.09
CA LEU A 673 -21.25 -17.80 -11.81
C LEU A 673 -21.32 -17.59 -13.33
N ALA A 674 -22.51 -17.42 -13.91
CA ALA A 674 -22.66 -17.28 -15.36
C ALA A 674 -22.45 -15.84 -15.85
N GLU A 675 -22.95 -14.85 -15.09
CA GLU A 675 -23.05 -13.47 -15.56
C GLU A 675 -22.05 -12.53 -14.88
N VAL A 676 -21.60 -12.85 -13.67
CA VAL A 676 -20.83 -11.92 -12.83
C VAL A 676 -19.38 -12.38 -12.60
N TRP A 677 -19.16 -13.68 -12.39
CA TRP A 677 -17.83 -14.27 -12.31
C TRP A 677 -17.10 -14.11 -13.64
N ASP A 678 -15.92 -13.52 -13.60
CA ASP A 678 -15.01 -13.44 -14.73
C ASP A 678 -13.94 -14.53 -14.57
N PRO A 679 -14.03 -15.66 -15.30
CA PRO A 679 -13.09 -16.76 -15.15
C PRO A 679 -11.74 -16.47 -15.80
N GLU A 680 -11.63 -15.49 -16.70
CA GLU A 680 -10.35 -15.09 -17.30
C GLU A 680 -9.53 -14.32 -16.28
N MET A 681 -10.15 -13.31 -15.66
CA MET A 681 -9.51 -12.53 -14.61
C MET A 681 -9.50 -13.23 -13.25
N GLY A 682 -10.36 -14.22 -13.02
CA GLY A 682 -10.54 -14.86 -11.72
C GLY A 682 -11.01 -13.87 -10.65
N ARG A 683 -12.07 -13.12 -10.95
CA ARG A 683 -12.64 -12.07 -10.09
C ARG A 683 -14.16 -11.99 -10.23
N PHE A 684 -14.81 -11.36 -9.27
CA PHE A 684 -16.19 -10.88 -9.44
C PHE A 684 -16.22 -9.49 -10.07
N LYS A 685 -17.04 -9.29 -11.10
CA LYS A 685 -17.36 -7.97 -11.65
C LYS A 685 -18.27 -7.18 -10.70
N ALA A 686 -18.43 -5.87 -10.92
CA ALA A 686 -19.37 -5.04 -10.14
C ALA A 686 -20.85 -5.32 -10.48
N SER A 687 -21.11 -5.69 -11.73
CA SER A 687 -22.36 -6.25 -12.23
C SER A 687 -22.06 -6.95 -13.57
N PRO A 688 -23.03 -7.58 -14.26
CA PRO A 688 -22.76 -8.24 -15.54
C PRO A 688 -22.09 -7.36 -16.60
N GLN A 689 -22.34 -6.04 -16.56
CA GLN A 689 -21.85 -5.07 -17.56
C GLN A 689 -20.80 -4.08 -17.02
N SER A 690 -20.49 -4.15 -15.72
CA SER A 690 -19.71 -3.14 -15.01
C SER A 690 -18.47 -3.78 -14.39
N PHE A 691 -17.30 -3.22 -14.69
CA PHE A 691 -15.99 -3.84 -14.45
C PHE A 691 -15.21 -3.17 -13.32
N GLU A 692 -15.82 -2.20 -12.65
CA GLU A 692 -15.30 -1.52 -11.45
C GLU A 692 -14.88 -2.54 -10.39
N ILE A 693 -13.88 -2.14 -9.63
CA ILE A 693 -13.17 -3.02 -8.71
C ILE A 693 -13.62 -2.65 -7.31
N PHE A 694 -14.36 -3.56 -6.68
CA PHE A 694 -14.84 -3.42 -5.30
C PHE A 694 -14.33 -4.55 -4.44
N LEU A 695 -13.89 -4.22 -3.23
CA LEU A 695 -13.33 -5.19 -2.30
C LEU A 695 -14.35 -6.22 -1.85
N ASP A 696 -15.55 -5.79 -1.45
CA ASP A 696 -16.62 -6.67 -0.92
C ASP A 696 -17.02 -7.76 -1.91
N ASN A 697 -17.08 -7.42 -3.20
CA ASN A 697 -17.32 -8.39 -4.27
C ASN A 697 -16.31 -9.53 -4.26
N GLN A 698 -15.06 -9.26 -3.89
CA GLN A 698 -14.00 -10.27 -3.83
C GLN A 698 -13.96 -10.98 -2.48
N THR A 699 -14.10 -10.28 -1.35
CA THR A 699 -14.01 -10.88 0.00
C THR A 699 -15.23 -11.74 0.33
N TRP A 700 -16.43 -11.23 0.09
CA TRP A 700 -17.68 -12.00 0.27
C TRP A 700 -17.82 -13.02 -0.85
N GLY A 701 -17.38 -12.69 -2.07
CA GLY A 701 -17.31 -13.59 -3.21
C GLY A 701 -16.42 -14.81 -2.95
N ALA A 702 -15.25 -14.61 -2.35
CA ALA A 702 -14.35 -15.70 -1.96
C ALA A 702 -15.03 -16.64 -0.93
N SER A 703 -15.70 -16.08 0.07
CA SER A 703 -16.45 -16.85 1.06
C SER A 703 -17.58 -17.67 0.40
N PHE A 704 -18.31 -17.06 -0.55
CA PHE A 704 -19.32 -17.75 -1.37
C PHE A 704 -18.71 -18.89 -2.20
N LEU A 705 -17.61 -18.64 -2.91
CA LEU A 705 -16.93 -19.64 -3.74
C LEU A 705 -16.44 -20.83 -2.90
N ILE A 706 -15.86 -20.58 -1.72
CA ILE A 706 -15.50 -21.63 -0.76
C ILE A 706 -16.74 -22.45 -0.39
N ALA A 707 -17.85 -21.78 -0.08
CA ALA A 707 -19.08 -22.43 0.36
C ALA A 707 -19.70 -23.36 -0.70
N ILE A 708 -19.47 -23.09 -1.99
CA ILE A 708 -19.93 -23.93 -3.10
C ILE A 708 -18.84 -24.87 -3.65
N GLY A 709 -17.66 -24.93 -3.03
CA GLY A 709 -16.57 -25.84 -3.40
C GLY A 709 -15.58 -25.32 -4.46
N HIS A 710 -15.67 -24.05 -4.84
CA HIS A 710 -14.78 -23.38 -5.80
C HIS A 710 -13.56 -22.73 -5.09
N VAL A 711 -12.79 -23.55 -4.36
CA VAL A 711 -11.75 -23.06 -3.44
C VAL A 711 -10.59 -22.35 -4.18
N GLU A 712 -10.23 -22.81 -5.38
CA GLU A 712 -9.20 -22.15 -6.20
C GLU A 712 -9.66 -20.77 -6.68
N ASP A 713 -10.88 -20.67 -7.19
CA ASP A 713 -11.46 -19.39 -7.63
C ASP A 713 -11.56 -18.38 -6.48
N ALA A 714 -11.79 -18.84 -5.25
CA ALA A 714 -11.76 -17.98 -4.06
C ALA A 714 -10.37 -17.36 -3.83
N ARG A 715 -9.28 -18.14 -3.96
CA ARG A 715 -7.91 -17.60 -3.87
C ARG A 715 -7.61 -16.65 -5.03
N ARG A 716 -8.14 -16.93 -6.23
CA ARG A 716 -8.02 -16.03 -7.39
C ARG A 716 -8.69 -14.69 -7.12
N ALA A 717 -9.90 -14.67 -6.55
CA ALA A 717 -10.61 -13.43 -6.22
C ALA A 717 -9.85 -12.58 -5.19
N LEU A 718 -9.32 -13.20 -4.12
CA LEU A 718 -8.54 -12.49 -3.09
C LEU A 718 -7.18 -12.01 -3.62
N SER A 719 -6.53 -12.79 -4.48
CA SER A 719 -5.32 -12.35 -5.19
C SER A 719 -5.63 -11.13 -6.09
N TYR A 720 -6.75 -11.13 -6.81
CA TYR A 720 -7.15 -9.97 -7.61
C TYR A 720 -7.37 -8.72 -6.77
N ALA A 721 -8.07 -8.84 -5.63
CA ALA A 721 -8.26 -7.74 -4.69
C ALA A 721 -6.91 -7.19 -4.20
N TYR A 722 -5.98 -8.07 -3.82
CA TYR A 722 -4.63 -7.68 -3.39
C TYR A 722 -3.93 -6.80 -4.43
N GLU A 723 -3.88 -7.27 -5.67
CA GLU A 723 -3.16 -6.58 -6.75
C GLU A 723 -3.76 -5.20 -7.08
N THR A 724 -5.05 -5.00 -6.81
CA THR A 724 -5.79 -3.84 -7.31
C THR A 724 -6.17 -2.83 -6.23
N LEU A 725 -6.31 -3.26 -4.99
CA LEU A 725 -6.89 -2.46 -3.90
C LEU A 725 -6.03 -2.41 -2.64
N ALA A 726 -4.92 -3.13 -2.56
CA ALA A 726 -3.98 -2.90 -1.47
C ALA A 726 -3.54 -1.41 -1.48
N THR A 727 -3.40 -0.81 -0.31
CA THR A 727 -3.06 0.62 -0.17
C THR A 727 -2.38 0.90 1.17
N CYS A 728 -1.88 2.13 1.32
CA CYS A 728 -1.51 2.68 2.61
C CYS A 728 -2.24 3.98 2.89
N ALA A 729 -2.27 4.37 4.15
CA ALA A 729 -2.75 5.65 4.62
C ALA A 729 -1.93 6.80 4.02
N SER A 730 -2.45 8.02 4.14
CA SER A 730 -1.83 9.23 3.58
C SER A 730 -0.43 9.53 4.13
N ASP A 731 -0.11 9.03 5.33
CA ASP A 731 1.21 9.11 5.95
C ASP A 731 2.12 7.91 5.62
N GLY A 732 1.59 6.91 4.90
CA GLY A 732 2.22 5.63 4.60
C GLY A 732 2.23 4.63 5.76
N LEU A 733 2.08 5.06 7.01
CA LEU A 733 2.43 4.29 8.21
C LEU A 733 1.53 3.07 8.47
N ILE A 734 0.31 3.11 7.95
CA ILE A 734 -0.69 2.05 8.07
C ILE A 734 -1.04 1.56 6.68
N CYS A 735 -0.91 0.27 6.43
CA CYS A 735 -1.26 -0.35 5.16
C CYS A 735 -2.36 -1.40 5.31
N GLY A 736 -3.14 -1.60 4.26
CA GLY A 736 -4.34 -2.43 4.25
C GLY A 736 -4.96 -2.47 2.86
N MET A 737 -6.28 -2.53 2.80
CA MET A 737 -7.09 -2.56 1.58
C MET A 737 -7.99 -1.33 1.52
N ASP A 738 -8.21 -0.77 0.32
CA ASP A 738 -9.29 0.18 0.04
C ASP A 738 -10.55 -0.55 -0.45
N GLY A 739 -11.71 0.10 -0.36
CA GLY A 739 -12.98 -0.42 -0.86
C GLY A 739 -13.17 -0.26 -2.37
N ALA A 740 -12.67 0.83 -2.98
CA ALA A 740 -12.82 1.06 -4.43
C ALA A 740 -11.79 2.05 -4.99
N GLY A 741 -10.74 1.53 -5.65
CA GLY A 741 -9.59 2.31 -6.08
C GLY A 741 -8.72 2.65 -4.87
N PRO A 742 -7.41 2.37 -4.84
CA PRO A 742 -6.70 2.61 -3.61
C PRO A 742 -6.55 4.12 -3.39
N PHE A 743 -7.09 4.62 -2.27
CA PHE A 743 -6.92 5.98 -1.78
C PHE A 743 -6.28 5.96 -0.40
N SER A 744 -6.88 5.20 0.51
CA SER A 744 -6.39 4.98 1.86
C SER A 744 -7.07 3.74 2.46
N VAL A 745 -6.57 3.30 3.60
CA VAL A 745 -7.01 2.07 4.23
C VAL A 745 -8.48 2.19 4.66
N TRP A 746 -9.30 1.27 4.18
CA TRP A 746 -10.64 1.02 4.70
C TRP A 746 -10.56 -0.13 5.70
N ASN A 747 -10.64 0.19 7.00
CA ASN A 747 -10.36 -0.77 8.06
C ASN A 747 -11.34 -1.93 8.06
N GLU A 748 -12.62 -1.65 7.85
CA GLU A 748 -13.65 -2.69 7.73
C GLU A 748 -13.29 -3.68 6.61
N GLY A 749 -13.11 -3.19 5.38
CA GLY A 749 -12.77 -4.01 4.23
C GLY A 749 -11.44 -4.76 4.38
N THR A 750 -10.43 -4.13 4.99
CA THR A 750 -9.15 -4.79 5.29
C THR A 750 -9.37 -5.98 6.23
N LEU A 751 -10.21 -5.82 7.25
CA LEU A 751 -10.55 -6.89 8.19
C LEU A 751 -11.42 -7.98 7.56
N GLN A 752 -12.29 -7.63 6.60
CA GLN A 752 -12.97 -8.62 5.77
C GLN A 752 -11.99 -9.45 4.94
N TYR A 753 -10.99 -8.79 4.33
CA TYR A 753 -9.94 -9.45 3.55
C TYR A 753 -9.11 -10.42 4.39
N ILE A 754 -8.74 -10.00 5.61
CA ILE A 754 -8.06 -10.85 6.61
C ILE A 754 -8.94 -12.06 6.97
N ALA A 755 -10.21 -11.84 7.30
CA ALA A 755 -11.15 -12.91 7.65
C ALA A 755 -11.38 -13.91 6.48
N ALA A 756 -11.27 -13.45 5.23
CA ALA A 756 -11.36 -14.30 4.05
C ALA A 756 -10.07 -15.11 3.77
N GLY A 757 -8.97 -14.84 4.48
CA GLY A 757 -7.70 -15.55 4.33
C GLY A 757 -6.85 -15.07 3.17
N GLY A 758 -6.91 -13.77 2.86
CA GLY A 758 -6.14 -13.18 1.77
C GLY A 758 -4.63 -13.15 2.02
N LYS A 759 -3.84 -12.90 0.97
CA LYS A 759 -2.37 -12.79 1.04
C LYS A 759 -1.95 -11.64 1.96
N ASN A 760 -0.91 -11.84 2.77
CA ASN A 760 -0.39 -10.86 3.75
C ASN A 760 -1.39 -10.51 4.87
N SER A 761 -2.35 -11.37 5.16
CA SER A 761 -3.30 -11.18 6.26
C SER A 761 -2.61 -10.97 7.61
N GLN A 762 -1.52 -11.67 7.91
CA GLN A 762 -0.77 -11.49 9.16
C GLN A 762 -0.14 -10.09 9.25
N TYR A 763 0.38 -9.58 8.14
CA TYR A 763 0.93 -8.22 8.07
C TYR A 763 -0.18 -7.18 8.25
N PHE A 764 -1.28 -7.29 7.50
CA PHE A 764 -2.38 -6.34 7.60
C PHE A 764 -3.04 -6.38 8.98
N TRP A 765 -3.16 -7.55 9.59
CA TRP A 765 -3.61 -7.68 10.98
C TRP A 765 -2.73 -6.85 11.93
N GLY A 766 -1.41 -6.95 11.81
CA GLY A 766 -0.46 -6.12 12.56
C GLY A 766 -0.65 -4.61 12.34
N GLN A 767 -1.15 -4.18 11.18
CA GLN A 767 -1.49 -2.77 10.92
C GLN A 767 -2.86 -2.39 11.51
N MET A 768 -3.85 -3.29 11.46
CA MET A 768 -5.19 -3.02 11.98
C MET A 768 -5.18 -2.87 13.50
N ILE A 769 -4.47 -3.75 14.22
CA ILE A 769 -4.45 -3.70 15.69
C ILE A 769 -3.77 -2.45 16.26
N LYS A 770 -2.88 -1.79 15.49
CA LYS A 770 -2.30 -0.50 15.87
C LYS A 770 -3.33 0.63 15.93
N GLN A 771 -4.45 0.47 15.22
CA GLN A 771 -5.51 1.46 15.13
C GLN A 771 -6.64 1.25 16.15
N GLN A 772 -6.70 0.10 16.81
CA GLN A 772 -7.70 -0.13 17.85
C GLN A 772 -7.44 0.80 19.04
N SER A 773 -8.45 1.59 19.41
CA SER A 773 -8.38 2.46 20.57
C SER A 773 -8.35 1.66 21.88
N PRO A 774 -7.81 2.22 22.98
CA PRO A 774 -7.74 1.53 24.28
C PRO A 774 -9.09 1.05 24.84
N ASP A 775 -10.19 1.71 24.47
CA ASP A 775 -11.56 1.33 24.85
C ASP A 775 -12.16 0.21 24.00
N GLY A 776 -11.40 -0.30 23.01
CA GLY A 776 -11.80 -1.35 22.08
C GLY A 776 -12.47 -0.86 20.80
N SER A 777 -12.70 0.45 20.68
CA SER A 777 -13.30 1.04 19.49
C SER A 777 -12.35 0.97 18.29
N MET A 778 -12.91 0.87 17.08
CA MET A 778 -12.15 0.80 15.84
C MET A 778 -12.61 1.90 14.86
N PRO A 779 -11.71 2.74 14.34
CA PRO A 779 -12.07 3.74 13.34
C PRO A 779 -12.36 3.11 11.97
N GLY A 780 -13.17 3.75 11.14
CA GLY A 780 -13.44 3.29 9.77
C GLY A 780 -12.23 3.37 8.84
N SER A 781 -11.34 4.33 9.07
CA SER A 781 -10.10 4.57 8.32
C SER A 781 -9.13 5.42 9.16
N PRO A 782 -7.80 5.30 8.95
CA PRO A 782 -6.83 6.25 9.48
C PRO A 782 -6.93 7.64 8.82
N ASP A 783 -7.66 7.78 7.71
CA ASP A 783 -7.85 9.04 6.98
C ASP A 783 -9.32 9.44 6.86
N SER A 784 -9.56 10.60 6.24
CA SER A 784 -10.90 11.07 5.92
C SER A 784 -10.98 11.46 4.46
N TYR A 785 -11.73 10.68 3.69
CA TYR A 785 -11.87 10.84 2.25
C TYR A 785 -13.25 10.36 1.80
N PHE A 786 -13.84 11.05 0.84
CA PHE A 786 -15.21 10.81 0.37
C PHE A 786 -15.25 10.96 -1.15
N GLY A 787 -15.24 9.86 -1.89
CA GLY A 787 -15.21 9.87 -3.35
C GLY A 787 -15.36 8.47 -3.94
N SER A 788 -15.82 8.38 -5.19
CA SER A 788 -15.91 7.12 -5.98
C SER A 788 -16.52 5.92 -5.24
N SER A 789 -17.65 6.14 -4.56
CA SER A 789 -18.34 5.15 -3.73
C SER A 789 -17.60 4.71 -2.46
N VAL A 790 -16.46 5.32 -2.15
CA VAL A 790 -15.69 5.11 -0.91
C VAL A 790 -16.05 6.16 0.13
N TRP A 791 -16.24 5.68 1.35
CA TRP A 791 -16.42 6.51 2.54
C TRP A 791 -15.37 6.17 3.61
N LEU A 792 -14.28 6.94 3.63
CA LEU A 792 -13.22 6.83 4.63
C LEU A 792 -13.45 7.86 5.73
N THR A 793 -13.51 7.39 6.98
CA THR A 793 -13.82 8.22 8.14
C THR A 793 -13.01 7.81 9.36
N LYS A 794 -12.52 8.81 10.11
CA LYS A 794 -11.85 8.62 11.41
C LYS A 794 -12.80 8.30 12.56
N MET A 795 -14.12 8.30 12.30
CA MET A 795 -15.12 7.95 13.32
C MET A 795 -14.98 6.48 13.69
N HIS A 796 -15.31 6.14 14.93
CA HIS A 796 -15.33 4.77 15.43
C HIS A 796 -16.70 4.14 15.22
N GLY A 797 -16.73 2.97 14.58
CA GLY A 797 -17.95 2.37 14.06
C GLY A 797 -18.19 0.93 14.48
N ILE A 798 -19.46 0.52 14.50
CA ILE A 798 -19.86 -0.87 14.73
C ILE A 798 -19.27 -1.81 13.68
N ALA A 799 -19.35 -1.45 12.39
CA ALA A 799 -18.85 -2.30 11.31
C ALA A 799 -17.34 -2.60 11.40
N PRO A 800 -16.43 -1.61 11.49
CA PRO A 800 -15.00 -1.89 11.64
C PRO A 800 -14.68 -2.64 12.95
N ALA A 801 -15.40 -2.39 14.05
CA ALA A 801 -15.20 -3.13 15.30
C ALA A 801 -15.69 -4.60 15.20
N ALA A 802 -16.81 -4.85 14.53
CA ALA A 802 -17.35 -6.19 14.34
C ALA A 802 -16.45 -7.01 13.42
N TRP A 803 -15.96 -6.42 12.33
CA TRP A 803 -14.98 -7.08 11.47
C TRP A 803 -13.62 -7.29 12.15
N LEU A 804 -13.24 -6.46 13.12
CA LEU A 804 -12.05 -6.71 13.95
C LEU A 804 -12.24 -7.97 14.81
N TYR A 805 -13.42 -8.14 15.40
CA TYR A 805 -13.79 -9.36 16.10
C TYR A 805 -13.77 -10.57 15.16
N PHE A 806 -14.38 -10.48 13.97
CA PHE A 806 -14.43 -11.58 13.01
C PHE A 806 -13.05 -11.99 12.50
N ALA A 807 -12.20 -11.03 12.13
CA ALA A 807 -10.84 -11.33 11.68
C ALA A 807 -10.02 -12.00 12.79
N GLY A 808 -10.13 -11.54 14.04
CA GLY A 808 -9.42 -12.10 15.19
C GLY A 808 -10.01 -13.39 15.79
N THR A 809 -11.13 -13.88 15.26
CA THR A 809 -11.83 -15.08 15.75
C THR A 809 -12.16 -16.03 14.60
N GLN A 810 -13.25 -15.77 13.88
CA GLN A 810 -13.67 -16.51 12.72
C GLN A 810 -14.44 -15.62 11.73
N ASN A 811 -14.33 -15.94 10.45
CA ASN A 811 -15.17 -15.36 9.42
C ASN A 811 -16.66 -15.67 9.69
N PRO A 812 -17.56 -14.65 9.69
CA PRO A 812 -18.97 -14.86 9.94
C PRO A 812 -19.66 -15.63 8.82
N LEU A 813 -19.15 -15.61 7.59
CA LEU A 813 -19.71 -16.26 6.39
C LEU A 813 -19.14 -17.69 6.21
N LYS A 814 -19.78 -18.69 6.84
CA LYS A 814 -19.28 -20.08 6.86
C LYS A 814 -20.35 -21.14 6.64
N THR A 815 -19.99 -22.32 6.13
CA THR A 815 -21.01 -23.34 5.79
C THR A 815 -21.56 -24.13 6.98
N ASP A 816 -20.90 -24.11 8.13
CA ASP A 816 -21.24 -24.99 9.26
C ASP A 816 -22.60 -24.64 9.89
N PHE A 817 -23.01 -23.38 9.84
CA PHE A 817 -24.31 -22.95 10.35
C PHE A 817 -25.44 -23.18 9.33
N LEU A 818 -25.14 -23.16 8.02
CA LEU A 818 -26.12 -23.36 6.93
C LEU A 818 -26.80 -24.74 6.94
N ARG A 819 -26.21 -25.72 7.62
CA ARG A 819 -26.69 -27.12 7.65
C ARG A 819 -27.53 -27.44 8.89
N GLN A 820 -27.71 -26.49 9.81
CA GLN A 820 -28.43 -26.74 11.05
C GLN A 820 -29.92 -26.41 10.86
N ASN A 821 -30.78 -27.43 10.86
CA ASN A 821 -32.23 -27.22 10.91
C ASN A 821 -32.60 -26.52 12.22
N PRO A 822 -33.21 -25.32 12.22
CA PRO A 822 -33.56 -24.59 13.45
C PRO A 822 -34.66 -25.27 14.30
N CYS A 823 -35.07 -26.49 13.98
CA CYS A 823 -36.20 -27.18 14.64
C CYS A 823 -35.99 -28.65 15.00
N ASP A 824 -34.82 -29.25 14.75
CA ASP A 824 -34.58 -30.66 15.09
C ASP A 824 -33.47 -30.82 16.14
N MET A 825 -33.77 -30.49 17.41
CA MET A 825 -33.17 -31.17 18.56
C MET A 825 -33.97 -30.96 19.84
N ILE A 826 -34.31 -32.07 20.50
CA ILE A 826 -35.11 -32.15 21.72
C ILE A 826 -34.23 -31.83 22.95
N CYS A 827 -34.52 -30.68 23.59
CA CYS A 827 -34.51 -30.33 25.03
C CYS A 827 -33.29 -30.53 25.98
N CYS A 828 -33.27 -29.61 26.97
CA CYS A 828 -32.59 -29.59 28.29
C CYS A 828 -31.09 -29.18 28.29
N ILE A 829 -30.55 -28.33 29.17
CA ILE A 829 -30.69 -28.13 30.63
C ILE A 829 -30.19 -26.70 30.99
N TYR A 830 -30.89 -25.97 31.87
CA TYR A 830 -30.39 -25.18 33.03
C TYR A 830 -31.40 -24.09 33.45
N LEU A 831 -32.28 -24.46 34.37
CA LEU A 831 -32.86 -23.52 35.33
C LEU A 831 -31.91 -23.50 36.54
N PRO A 832 -31.41 -22.34 37.01
CA PRO A 832 -30.79 -22.30 38.32
C PRO A 832 -31.90 -22.40 39.38
N THR A 833 -31.94 -23.57 40.02
CA THR A 833 -32.61 -23.76 41.31
C THR A 833 -32.07 -22.76 42.33
N ILE A 834 -33.01 -22.02 42.90
CA ILE A 834 -33.03 -21.44 44.25
C ILE A 834 -32.22 -22.30 45.25
N TYR A 835 -31.37 -21.67 46.08
CA TYR A 835 -31.17 -22.05 47.48
C TYR A 835 -30.57 -20.91 48.34
N ASN A 836 -31.36 -20.50 49.35
CA ASN A 836 -31.07 -19.91 50.68
C ASN A 836 -30.13 -18.68 50.80
N GLN A 837 -30.53 -17.56 51.40
CA GLN A 837 -31.24 -17.35 52.68
C GLN A 837 -32.28 -16.22 52.63
#